data_AF-A0A9E6FE70-F1
#
_entry.id   AF-A0A9E6FE70-F1
#
_cell.length_a   1.000
_cell.length_b   1.000
_cell.length_c   1.000
_cell.angle_alpha   90.00
_cell.angle_beta   90.00
_cell.angle_gamma   90.00
#
_symmetry.space_group_name_H-M   'P 1'
#
loop_
_entity.id
_entity.type
_entity.pdbx_description
1 polymer ?
#
loop_
_entity_poly.entity_id
_entity_poly.type
_entity_poly.pdbx_seq_one_letter_code
_entity_poly.pdbx_strand_id
1 'polypeptide(L)'
;MPLQTYFRINAENAGQFERTLIIVDEGASVHYIEGCFTEGTQISTSDGLVAIEDITKESKVLTHKGIYKSVYHTQVRPYSGQLYTVVVTGQPSETIEATEEHPFLVVKRKYRKDRNKEWKSEWLPVKELKKGDYVCTPIDQTENIQDTLIYEVPVGNGRHGWQLEKLEIPCTTDLFKLIGYYLAEGSISAGSYLNFSFNSSEREYIEEVKKLFFTVFGETRVRESHHEKNNGINVVVSSVRLCRFFEQFGTHSSSKIMPEWVLQESSEKQAALVSTWYKGDGNYYRKQTKHGFKEMFRVSTTSRTLAFQGRMVLARLGIASSLNSQDRRSTQRQTMYNLVIGGEYMIPFGTIVDQPIQPQVWNKKRATPYFVDKNYLYAPVRSITSKTVENISVYNFSVTDDESYVADGVAVHNCTAPNFSSGSLHSAVVEIFVKKGARCQYTTVQNWYKNVYNLVTKRAYVEEEGQMIWTDFNMGSKVTMKYPGFILAGKGARGETLSMALAGAGQHQDTGSKAIHLAPYTSSTIISKSISKDGGRTSYRGLVSVGPNAHHSKNTVICDALLLDGQSRSDTYPVDKIFNSHVEVQHEATVSKIGDDQLFYLMSRGVTEENARKMIVNGFIEDLVRKLPLEYAVEMNRLIDHEMEGSIG
;
A
#
# COMPACT_ATOMS: atom_id res chain seq x y z
N MET A 1 8.59 -19.91 3.62
CA MET A 1 7.46 -19.44 2.81
C MET A 1 6.35 -18.92 3.72
N PRO A 2 6.02 -17.63 3.71
CA PRO A 2 4.79 -17.17 4.35
C PRO A 2 3.54 -17.81 3.68
N LEU A 3 2.66 -18.49 4.45
CA LEU A 3 1.34 -19.07 4.08
C LEU A 3 0.23 -18.34 4.86
N GLN A 4 -0.92 -18.00 4.26
CA GLN A 4 -1.47 -16.64 4.49
C GLN A 4 -3.02 -16.62 4.66
N THR A 5 -3.58 -16.16 5.81
CA THR A 5 -5.07 -16.09 6.07
C THR A 5 -5.56 -15.05 7.11
N TYR A 6 -6.77 -14.48 6.90
CA TYR A 6 -7.64 -13.73 7.81
C TYR A 6 -8.98 -14.44 8.06
N PHE A 7 -9.66 -13.99 9.11
CA PHE A 7 -10.85 -14.62 9.63
C PHE A 7 -11.95 -13.57 9.89
N ARG A 8 -13.08 -13.72 9.20
CA ARG A 8 -14.16 -12.73 9.13
C ARG A 8 -15.50 -13.33 9.54
N ILE A 9 -16.08 -12.76 10.59
CA ILE A 9 -17.46 -13.05 10.98
C ILE A 9 -18.41 -12.22 10.12
N ASN A 10 -19.25 -12.90 9.35
CA ASN A 10 -19.94 -12.34 8.20
C ASN A 10 -21.38 -11.86 8.44
N ALA A 11 -21.96 -12.16 9.61
CA ALA A 11 -23.34 -11.80 9.93
C ALA A 11 -23.56 -11.66 11.45
N GLU A 12 -24.62 -10.96 11.80
CA GLU A 12 -25.11 -10.81 13.17
C GLU A 12 -25.50 -12.18 13.76
N ASN A 13 -25.10 -12.45 15.00
CA ASN A 13 -25.24 -13.76 15.68
C ASN A 13 -24.57 -14.96 14.97
N ALA A 14 -23.63 -14.73 14.04
CA ALA A 14 -22.88 -15.82 13.42
C ALA A 14 -21.71 -16.30 14.30
N GLY A 15 -21.51 -17.62 14.34
CA GLY A 15 -20.27 -18.24 14.80
C GLY A 15 -19.39 -18.59 13.60
N GLN A 16 -18.14 -18.15 13.60
CA GLN A 16 -17.13 -18.63 12.66
C GLN A 16 -16.50 -19.90 13.21
N PHE A 17 -16.46 -20.93 12.37
CA PHE A 17 -15.78 -22.20 12.62
C PHE A 17 -14.76 -22.44 11.52
N GLU A 18 -13.50 -22.59 11.88
CA GLU A 18 -12.40 -22.80 10.93
C GLU A 18 -11.53 -24.00 11.32
N ARG A 19 -10.98 -24.65 10.29
CA ARG A 19 -9.99 -25.72 10.45
C ARG A 19 -8.83 -25.48 9.50
N THR A 20 -7.69 -25.09 10.05
CA THR A 20 -6.43 -24.89 9.32
C THR A 20 -5.54 -26.11 9.52
N LEU A 21 -5.11 -26.75 8.43
CA LEU A 21 -4.15 -27.85 8.43
C LEU A 21 -2.88 -27.41 7.69
N ILE A 22 -1.74 -27.43 8.39
CA ILE A 22 -0.43 -27.12 7.80
C ILE A 22 0.46 -28.36 7.93
N ILE A 23 1.06 -28.78 6.83
CA ILE A 23 2.10 -29.82 6.82
C ILE A 23 3.38 -29.15 6.32
N VAL A 24 4.37 -29.04 7.20
CA VAL A 24 5.69 -28.52 6.89
C VAL A 24 6.60 -29.72 6.61
N ASP A 25 6.94 -29.92 5.34
CA ASP A 25 7.70 -31.08 4.86
C ASP A 25 9.16 -31.07 5.36
N GLU A 26 9.88 -32.18 5.18
CA GLU A 26 11.22 -32.38 5.72
C GLU A 26 12.18 -31.23 5.32
N GLY A 27 12.84 -30.63 6.32
CA GLY A 27 13.73 -29.48 6.14
C GLY A 27 13.09 -28.16 5.69
N ALA A 28 11.76 -28.07 5.53
CA ALA A 28 11.08 -26.85 5.05
C ALA A 28 10.84 -25.79 6.16
N SER A 29 10.48 -24.56 5.73
CA SER A 29 10.27 -23.39 6.61
C SER A 29 9.07 -22.51 6.20
N VAL A 30 8.21 -22.07 7.15
CA VAL A 30 6.89 -21.42 6.91
C VAL A 30 6.54 -20.24 7.89
N HIS A 31 5.69 -19.25 7.48
CA HIS A 31 5.30 -17.99 8.19
C HIS A 31 3.84 -17.45 7.82
N TYR A 32 3.33 -16.23 8.16
CA TYR A 32 1.86 -15.88 8.01
C TYR A 32 1.34 -14.38 7.88
N ILE A 33 0.70 -13.93 6.74
CA ILE A 33 -0.15 -12.67 6.49
C ILE A 33 -0.93 -12.67 5.11
N GLU A 34 -2.23 -12.31 4.93
CA GLU A 34 -3.06 -12.42 3.63
C GLU A 34 -3.35 -11.08 2.83
N GLY A 35 -4.14 -11.13 1.72
CA GLY A 35 -4.88 -10.04 1.01
C GLY A 35 -4.42 -9.81 -0.45
N CYS A 36 -5.30 -9.68 -1.48
CA CYS A 36 -4.86 -9.70 -2.92
C CYS A 36 -5.74 -8.97 -3.98
N PHE A 37 -5.19 -8.76 -5.20
CA PHE A 37 -5.80 -8.26 -6.47
C PHE A 37 -5.79 -9.32 -7.60
N THR A 38 -6.42 -9.07 -8.74
CA THR A 38 -6.35 -9.94 -9.95
C THR A 38 -5.21 -9.61 -10.91
N GLU A 39 -4.93 -10.54 -11.83
CA GLU A 39 -4.04 -10.33 -12.99
C GLU A 39 -4.43 -9.10 -13.81
N GLY A 40 -3.43 -8.39 -14.36
CA GLY A 40 -3.60 -7.19 -15.16
C GLY A 40 -3.81 -5.89 -14.37
N THR A 41 -4.02 -5.94 -13.06
CA THR A 41 -4.10 -4.74 -12.19
C THR A 41 -2.82 -3.90 -12.34
N GLN A 42 -2.97 -2.62 -12.64
CA GLN A 42 -1.83 -1.76 -13.00
C GLN A 42 -1.26 -1.07 -11.78
N ILE A 43 0.01 -1.31 -11.48
CA ILE A 43 0.72 -0.73 -10.34
C ILE A 43 1.53 0.49 -10.80
N SER A 44 1.45 1.59 -10.05
CA SER A 44 2.31 2.76 -10.29
C SER A 44 3.73 2.49 -9.79
N THR A 45 4.68 2.39 -10.71
CA THR A 45 6.12 2.23 -10.44
C THR A 45 6.92 3.45 -10.89
N SER A 46 8.20 3.54 -10.49
CA SER A 46 9.14 4.56 -10.99
C SER A 46 9.24 4.57 -12.52
N ASP A 47 9.11 3.40 -13.13
CA ASP A 47 9.27 3.17 -14.58
C ASP A 47 7.93 3.26 -15.34
N GLY A 48 6.84 3.65 -14.65
CA GLY A 48 5.50 3.79 -15.20
C GLY A 48 4.51 2.75 -14.67
N LEU A 49 3.50 2.40 -15.47
CA LEU A 49 2.51 1.39 -15.11
C LEU A 49 3.00 -0.01 -15.47
N VAL A 50 3.08 -0.89 -14.47
CA VAL A 50 3.48 -2.29 -14.60
C VAL A 50 2.32 -3.18 -14.11
N ALA A 51 2.07 -4.32 -14.76
CA ALA A 51 1.03 -5.23 -14.31
C ALA A 51 1.45 -5.92 -13.00
N ILE A 52 0.51 -6.24 -12.10
CA ILE A 52 0.83 -6.74 -10.76
C ILE A 52 1.59 -8.08 -10.79
N GLU A 53 1.31 -8.91 -11.79
CA GLU A 53 1.99 -10.17 -12.07
C GLU A 53 3.47 -10.00 -12.50
N ASP A 54 3.82 -8.84 -13.08
CA ASP A 54 5.17 -8.50 -13.55
C ASP A 54 6.01 -7.75 -12.49
N ILE A 55 5.43 -7.44 -11.32
CA ILE A 55 6.15 -6.77 -10.24
C ILE A 55 7.23 -7.69 -9.66
N THR A 56 8.45 -7.15 -9.55
CA THR A 56 9.62 -7.86 -9.01
C THR A 56 10.16 -7.16 -7.76
N LYS A 57 11.19 -7.74 -7.13
CA LYS A 57 11.90 -7.10 -6.01
C LYS A 57 12.80 -5.93 -6.43
N GLU A 58 13.01 -5.74 -7.73
CA GLU A 58 13.77 -4.61 -8.28
C GLU A 58 12.84 -3.41 -8.53
N SER A 59 11.53 -3.65 -8.64
CA SER A 59 10.50 -2.62 -8.82
C SER A 59 10.41 -1.69 -7.60
N LYS A 60 10.34 -0.38 -7.87
CA LYS A 60 9.94 0.64 -6.88
C LYS A 60 8.53 1.10 -7.17
N VAL A 61 7.67 1.11 -6.16
CA VAL A 61 6.24 1.42 -6.26
C VAL A 61 5.88 2.69 -5.49
N LEU A 62 4.91 3.45 -5.99
CA LEU A 62 4.39 4.65 -5.34
C LEU A 62 3.52 4.26 -4.14
N THR A 63 3.82 4.76 -2.95
CA THR A 63 3.09 4.45 -1.71
C THR A 63 1.98 5.46 -1.41
N HIS A 64 1.17 5.21 -0.38
CA HIS A 64 0.15 6.17 0.06
C HIS A 64 0.73 7.54 0.48
N LYS A 65 2.01 7.62 0.81
CA LYS A 65 2.68 8.88 1.21
C LYS A 65 3.16 9.72 0.03
N GLY A 66 2.97 9.26 -1.21
CA GLY A 66 3.45 9.98 -2.39
C GLY A 66 4.97 9.92 -2.56
N ILE A 67 5.58 8.77 -2.23
CA ILE A 67 7.01 8.48 -2.43
C ILE A 67 7.19 7.09 -3.03
N TYR A 68 8.29 6.85 -3.74
CA TYR A 68 8.62 5.53 -4.28
C TYR A 68 9.41 4.69 -3.27
N LYS A 69 9.00 3.43 -3.06
CA LYS A 69 9.63 2.46 -2.15
C LYS A 69 9.84 1.12 -2.84
N SER A 70 10.89 0.40 -2.44
CA SER A 70 11.22 -0.91 -3.02
C SER A 70 10.29 -2.01 -2.54
N VAL A 71 9.91 -2.89 -3.47
CA VAL A 71 9.21 -4.15 -3.18
C VAL A 71 10.22 -5.17 -2.65
N TYR A 72 9.91 -5.83 -1.52
CA TYR A 72 10.82 -6.85 -0.94
C TYR A 72 10.28 -8.28 -1.00
N HIS A 73 8.96 -8.42 -1.21
CA HIS A 73 8.27 -9.70 -1.31
C HIS A 73 7.11 -9.62 -2.30
N THR A 74 6.92 -10.67 -3.11
CA THR A 74 5.82 -10.81 -4.07
C THR A 74 5.11 -12.14 -3.82
N GLN A 75 3.81 -12.18 -4.07
CA GLN A 75 2.91 -13.26 -3.67
C GLN A 75 1.87 -13.53 -4.77
N VAL A 76 1.62 -14.81 -5.05
CA VAL A 76 0.51 -15.28 -5.89
C VAL A 76 -0.16 -16.45 -5.18
N ARG A 77 -1.50 -16.52 -5.23
CA ARG A 77 -2.27 -17.65 -4.69
C ARG A 77 -3.57 -17.88 -5.46
N PRO A 78 -4.17 -19.08 -5.41
CA PRO A 78 -5.56 -19.28 -5.83
C PRO A 78 -6.53 -18.61 -4.85
N TYR A 79 -7.66 -18.13 -5.37
CA TYR A 79 -8.76 -17.54 -4.62
C TYR A 79 -10.12 -18.01 -5.14
N SER A 80 -10.99 -18.38 -4.20
CA SER A 80 -12.42 -18.61 -4.41
C SER A 80 -13.19 -17.76 -3.39
N GLY A 81 -14.16 -16.97 -3.83
CA GLY A 81 -14.86 -16.02 -2.96
C GLY A 81 -15.51 -14.88 -3.72
N GLN A 82 -15.79 -13.76 -3.04
CA GLN A 82 -16.33 -12.56 -3.65
C GLN A 82 -15.22 -11.65 -4.18
N LEU A 83 -15.20 -11.41 -5.49
CA LEU A 83 -14.37 -10.39 -6.10
C LEU A 83 -15.20 -9.12 -6.30
N TYR A 84 -14.69 -7.98 -5.83
CA TYR A 84 -15.34 -6.68 -5.92
C TYR A 84 -14.72 -5.83 -7.03
N THR A 85 -15.57 -5.36 -7.94
CA THR A 85 -15.22 -4.44 -9.02
C THR A 85 -15.65 -3.02 -8.63
N VAL A 86 -14.69 -2.12 -8.39
CA VAL A 86 -14.92 -0.71 -8.05
C VAL A 86 -14.73 0.16 -9.29
N VAL A 87 -15.73 0.96 -9.64
CA VAL A 87 -15.61 2.00 -10.67
C VAL A 87 -15.45 3.34 -9.97
N VAL A 88 -14.30 3.99 -10.14
CA VAL A 88 -14.03 5.31 -9.57
C VAL A 88 -14.35 6.39 -10.61
N THR A 89 -14.94 7.52 -10.17
CA THR A 89 -15.31 8.59 -11.09
C THR A 89 -14.07 9.15 -11.80
N GLY A 90 -14.04 9.05 -13.12
CA GLY A 90 -13.03 9.68 -13.97
C GLY A 90 -11.60 9.17 -13.76
N GLN A 91 -11.40 7.95 -13.26
CA GLN A 91 -10.06 7.38 -13.08
C GLN A 91 -9.46 6.76 -14.36
N PRO A 92 -8.13 6.49 -14.37
CA PRO A 92 -7.43 5.95 -15.53
C PRO A 92 -7.77 4.49 -15.85
N SER A 93 -8.12 3.75 -14.81
CA SER A 93 -8.74 2.44 -14.84
C SER A 93 -10.26 2.59 -15.04
N GLU A 94 -10.85 1.74 -15.89
CA GLU A 94 -12.31 1.68 -16.02
C GLU A 94 -12.94 0.98 -14.79
N THR A 95 -12.17 0.10 -14.16
CA THR A 95 -12.52 -0.74 -13.01
C THR A 95 -11.26 -1.11 -12.21
N ILE A 96 -11.39 -1.28 -10.90
CA ILE A 96 -10.39 -1.91 -10.01
C ILE A 96 -11.03 -3.19 -9.46
N GLU A 97 -10.39 -4.36 -9.65
CA GLU A 97 -10.90 -5.64 -9.12
C GLU A 97 -10.04 -6.13 -7.93
N ALA A 98 -10.67 -6.30 -6.77
CA ALA A 98 -9.98 -6.67 -5.53
C ALA A 98 -10.76 -7.72 -4.72
N THR A 99 -10.04 -8.50 -3.91
CA THR A 99 -10.64 -9.41 -2.92
C THR A 99 -11.40 -8.64 -1.84
N GLU A 100 -12.47 -9.22 -1.28
CA GLU A 100 -13.42 -8.52 -0.41
C GLU A 100 -12.85 -7.77 0.81
N GLU A 101 -11.72 -8.24 1.34
CA GLU A 101 -11.04 -7.64 2.49
C GLU A 101 -10.05 -6.53 2.12
N HIS A 102 -9.74 -6.35 0.83
CA HIS A 102 -8.60 -5.53 0.43
C HIS A 102 -8.80 -4.06 0.84
N PRO A 103 -7.87 -3.43 1.59
CA PRO A 103 -8.04 -2.09 2.14
C PRO A 103 -7.69 -0.98 1.14
N PHE A 104 -8.65 -0.07 0.94
CA PHE A 104 -8.50 1.15 0.13
C PHE A 104 -8.38 2.36 1.06
N LEU A 105 -7.57 3.36 0.67
CA LEU A 105 -7.51 4.63 1.41
C LEU A 105 -8.72 5.50 1.03
N VAL A 106 -9.63 5.69 1.98
CA VAL A 106 -10.96 6.25 1.72
C VAL A 106 -11.29 7.40 2.67
N VAL A 107 -11.96 8.42 2.15
CA VAL A 107 -12.68 9.42 2.94
C VAL A 107 -14.19 9.12 2.80
N LYS A 108 -14.82 8.61 3.86
CA LYS A 108 -16.28 8.37 3.89
C LYS A 108 -17.05 9.66 3.62
N ARG A 109 -18.11 9.59 2.82
CA ARG A 109 -18.96 10.74 2.48
C ARG A 109 -19.98 11.01 3.59
N LYS A 110 -19.85 12.15 4.28
CA LYS A 110 -20.75 12.53 5.39
C LYS A 110 -22.18 12.86 4.92
N TYR A 111 -22.34 13.49 3.75
CA TYR A 111 -23.65 13.93 3.24
C TYR A 111 -23.85 13.63 1.76
N ARG A 112 -25.04 13.15 1.38
CA ARG A 112 -25.38 12.77 -0.01
C ARG A 112 -25.43 13.96 -0.98
N LYS A 113 -25.70 15.18 -0.51
CA LYS A 113 -25.85 16.38 -1.35
C LYS A 113 -24.66 17.35 -1.27
N ASP A 114 -23.92 17.34 -0.17
CA ASP A 114 -22.83 18.29 0.08
C ASP A 114 -21.44 17.63 -0.07
N ARG A 115 -20.40 18.47 -0.18
CA ARG A 115 -19.00 18.03 -0.04
C ARG A 115 -18.66 17.87 1.44
N ASN A 116 -17.69 17.02 1.75
CA ASN A 116 -17.15 16.94 3.10
C ASN A 116 -16.46 18.27 3.46
N LYS A 117 -16.67 18.73 4.71
CA LYS A 117 -15.93 19.86 5.30
C LYS A 117 -14.54 19.45 5.79
N GLU A 118 -14.37 18.16 6.10
CA GLU A 118 -13.15 17.55 6.64
C GLU A 118 -12.81 16.32 5.80
N TRP A 119 -11.55 16.18 5.40
CA TRP A 119 -11.06 15.12 4.52
C TRP A 119 -10.11 14.19 5.29
N LYS A 120 -10.60 13.60 6.38
CA LYS A 120 -9.86 12.58 7.13
C LYS A 120 -9.98 11.24 6.41
N SER A 121 -8.86 10.72 5.91
CA SER A 121 -8.75 9.40 5.30
C SER A 121 -8.63 8.29 6.35
N GLU A 122 -9.18 7.12 6.02
CA GLU A 122 -9.11 5.88 6.79
C GLU A 122 -8.96 4.70 5.82
N TRP A 123 -8.34 3.61 6.27
CA TRP A 123 -8.25 2.37 5.50
C TRP A 123 -9.55 1.57 5.64
N LEU A 124 -10.19 1.22 4.53
CA LEU A 124 -11.44 0.46 4.53
C LEU A 124 -11.41 -0.71 3.53
N PRO A 125 -11.83 -1.92 3.91
CA PRO A 125 -12.02 -3.05 3.01
C PRO A 125 -12.97 -2.71 1.87
N VAL A 126 -12.69 -3.19 0.66
CA VAL A 126 -13.48 -2.90 -0.55
C VAL A 126 -14.99 -3.20 -0.39
N LYS A 127 -15.35 -4.22 0.41
CA LYS A 127 -16.74 -4.57 0.77
C LYS A 127 -17.52 -3.45 1.50
N GLU A 128 -16.82 -2.57 2.22
CA GLU A 128 -17.40 -1.53 3.09
C GLU A 128 -17.53 -0.17 2.39
N LEU A 129 -16.82 0.01 1.27
CA LEU A 129 -16.94 1.20 0.43
C LEU A 129 -18.39 1.35 -0.03
N LYS A 130 -18.87 2.60 -0.05
CA LYS A 130 -20.20 2.94 -0.54
C LYS A 130 -20.09 3.85 -1.75
N LYS A 131 -21.08 3.75 -2.64
CA LYS A 131 -21.21 4.66 -3.78
C LYS A 131 -21.23 6.11 -3.29
N GLY A 132 -20.25 6.88 -3.74
CA GLY A 132 -20.07 8.29 -3.39
C GLY A 132 -19.02 8.56 -2.31
N ASP A 133 -18.50 7.56 -1.60
CA ASP A 133 -17.27 7.70 -0.80
C ASP A 133 -16.09 8.05 -1.72
N TYR A 134 -15.07 8.72 -1.19
CA TYR A 134 -13.93 9.17 -1.99
C TYR A 134 -12.72 8.26 -1.76
N VAL A 135 -12.19 7.67 -2.83
CA VAL A 135 -10.88 7.01 -2.78
C VAL A 135 -9.76 8.03 -3.01
N CYS A 136 -8.58 7.76 -2.46
CA CYS A 136 -7.44 8.65 -2.50
C CYS A 136 -6.41 8.17 -3.54
N THR A 137 -6.09 9.01 -4.53
CA THR A 137 -4.91 8.87 -5.40
C THR A 137 -3.79 9.71 -4.78
N PRO A 138 -2.67 9.14 -4.31
CA PRO A 138 -1.57 9.93 -3.74
C PRO A 138 -0.83 10.69 -4.83
N ILE A 139 -0.34 11.87 -4.45
CA ILE A 139 0.40 12.80 -5.31
C ILE A 139 1.87 12.68 -4.92
N ASP A 140 2.72 12.31 -5.87
CA ASP A 140 4.17 12.28 -5.66
C ASP A 140 4.65 13.67 -5.20
N GLN A 141 5.23 13.75 -4.00
CA GLN A 141 5.75 14.98 -3.40
C GLN A 141 7.25 15.17 -3.64
N THR A 142 7.90 14.24 -4.34
CA THR A 142 9.35 14.27 -4.54
C THR A 142 9.72 15.45 -5.45
N GLU A 143 10.65 16.29 -4.99
CA GLU A 143 11.24 17.36 -5.80
C GLU A 143 12.75 17.12 -5.95
N ASN A 144 13.20 17.00 -7.19
CA ASN A 144 14.59 16.82 -7.59
C ASN A 144 14.95 17.89 -8.64
N ILE A 145 15.05 19.13 -8.15
CA ILE A 145 15.24 20.32 -8.98
C ILE A 145 16.69 20.39 -9.47
N GLN A 146 16.86 20.54 -10.78
CA GLN A 146 18.16 20.62 -11.44
C GLN A 146 18.30 21.97 -12.14
N ASP A 147 19.49 22.56 -12.10
CA ASP A 147 19.81 23.75 -12.91
C ASP A 147 20.35 23.37 -14.29
N THR A 148 21.10 22.25 -14.36
CA THR A 148 21.68 21.71 -15.59
C THR A 148 21.57 20.19 -15.57
N LEU A 149 21.02 19.63 -16.65
CA LEU A 149 20.93 18.21 -16.88
C LEU A 149 22.16 17.76 -17.68
N ILE A 150 22.91 16.79 -17.15
CA ILE A 150 24.01 16.13 -17.87
C ILE A 150 23.48 14.80 -18.41
N TYR A 151 23.46 14.63 -19.73
CA TYR A 151 22.93 13.43 -20.38
C TYR A 151 23.95 12.86 -21.38
N GLU A 152 24.29 11.58 -21.22
CA GLU A 152 25.23 10.89 -22.11
C GLU A 152 24.49 10.25 -23.30
N VAL A 153 24.90 10.57 -24.53
CA VAL A 153 24.31 10.04 -25.76
C VAL A 153 25.33 9.22 -26.57
N PRO A 154 24.97 8.00 -27.02
CA PRO A 154 25.83 7.22 -27.91
C PRO A 154 25.75 7.77 -29.35
N VAL A 155 26.88 8.27 -29.83
CA VAL A 155 27.07 8.82 -31.18
C VAL A 155 28.14 8.04 -31.93
N GLY A 156 28.07 8.03 -33.26
CA GLY A 156 28.99 7.29 -34.12
C GLY A 156 28.30 6.26 -34.99
N ASN A 157 29.10 5.54 -35.78
CA ASN A 157 28.63 4.50 -36.70
C ASN A 157 29.71 3.42 -36.83
N GLY A 158 29.30 2.17 -37.08
CA GLY A 158 30.09 0.95 -36.83
C GLY A 158 31.46 0.75 -37.52
N ARG A 159 32.00 1.75 -38.22
CA ARG A 159 33.41 1.76 -38.71
C ARG A 159 34.41 2.40 -37.74
N HIS A 160 33.96 3.28 -36.84
CA HIS A 160 34.83 3.98 -35.87
C HIS A 160 34.47 3.68 -34.40
N GLY A 161 33.55 2.73 -34.17
CA GLY A 161 32.97 2.47 -32.86
C GLY A 161 31.87 3.47 -32.46
N TRP A 162 31.26 3.21 -31.31
CA TRP A 162 30.37 4.15 -30.63
C TRP A 162 31.20 4.99 -29.64
N GLN A 163 30.90 6.27 -29.54
CA GLN A 163 31.44 7.19 -28.54
C GLN A 163 30.29 7.76 -27.71
N LEU A 164 30.52 8.00 -26.42
CA LEU A 164 29.57 8.69 -25.55
C LEU A 164 29.87 10.20 -25.59
N GLU A 165 28.96 10.98 -26.17
CA GLU A 165 28.99 12.45 -26.12
C GLU A 165 28.19 12.91 -24.89
N LYS A 166 28.73 13.87 -24.14
CA LYS A 166 28.01 14.51 -23.02
C LYS A 166 27.25 15.74 -23.51
N LEU A 167 25.95 15.76 -23.26
CA LEU A 167 25.11 16.94 -23.43
C LEU A 167 24.92 17.61 -22.08
N GLU A 168 25.36 18.86 -21.95
CA GLU A 168 25.03 19.73 -20.83
C GLU A 168 23.87 20.63 -21.27
N ILE A 169 22.70 20.46 -20.63
CA ILE A 169 21.44 21.05 -21.06
C ILE A 169 20.88 21.91 -19.92
N PRO A 170 20.67 23.23 -20.09
CA PRO A 170 20.04 24.06 -19.07
C PRO A 170 18.63 23.54 -18.74
N CYS A 171 18.37 23.15 -17.49
CA CYS A 171 17.10 22.57 -17.06
C CYS A 171 16.08 23.67 -16.73
N THR A 172 15.75 24.50 -17.72
CA THR A 172 14.92 25.70 -17.58
C THR A 172 13.46 25.44 -17.93
N THR A 173 12.59 26.42 -17.66
CA THR A 173 11.19 26.40 -18.14
C THR A 173 11.10 26.32 -19.67
N ASP A 174 12.08 26.84 -20.41
CA ASP A 174 12.15 26.72 -21.87
C ASP A 174 12.48 25.29 -22.35
N LEU A 175 13.32 24.52 -21.62
CA LEU A 175 13.47 23.09 -21.89
C LEU A 175 12.13 22.37 -21.70
N PHE A 176 11.39 22.68 -20.63
CA PHE A 176 10.10 22.06 -20.34
C PHE A 176 9.02 22.41 -21.37
N LYS A 177 9.01 23.65 -21.90
CA LYS A 177 8.18 24.03 -23.05
C LYS A 177 8.49 23.18 -24.29
N LEU A 178 9.77 22.96 -24.57
CA LEU A 178 10.20 22.17 -25.72
C LEU A 178 9.84 20.69 -25.57
N ILE A 179 9.92 20.15 -24.34
CA ILE A 179 9.42 18.82 -23.99
C ILE A 179 7.89 18.75 -24.20
N GLY A 180 7.12 19.74 -23.73
CA GLY A 180 5.67 19.78 -23.92
C GLY A 180 5.26 19.75 -25.40
N TYR A 181 5.92 20.54 -26.24
CA TYR A 181 5.76 20.48 -27.70
C TYR A 181 6.17 19.12 -28.30
N TYR A 182 7.21 18.46 -27.75
CA TYR A 182 7.64 17.14 -28.23
C TYR A 182 6.69 16.00 -27.84
N LEU A 183 6.00 16.15 -26.70
CA LEU A 183 5.00 15.19 -26.23
C LEU A 183 3.70 15.28 -27.04
N ALA A 184 3.31 16.47 -27.50
CA ALA A 184 2.23 16.66 -28.48
C ALA A 184 2.64 16.20 -29.89
N GLU A 185 3.51 16.97 -30.54
CA GLU A 185 3.70 16.92 -32.01
C GLU A 185 5.01 16.25 -32.44
N GLY A 186 5.84 15.88 -31.47
CA GLY A 186 7.18 15.38 -31.69
C GLY A 186 7.25 13.93 -32.17
N SER A 187 8.15 13.64 -33.10
CA SER A 187 8.49 12.27 -33.52
C SER A 187 9.93 12.15 -33.99
N ILE A 188 10.49 10.95 -33.94
CA ILE A 188 11.83 10.65 -34.46
C ILE A 188 11.71 9.76 -35.69
N SER A 189 12.39 10.12 -36.78
CA SER A 189 12.48 9.33 -38.00
C SER A 189 13.94 9.05 -38.37
N ALA A 190 14.20 7.82 -38.85
CA ALA A 190 15.51 7.29 -39.19
C ALA A 190 16.62 7.40 -38.11
N GLY A 191 16.27 7.71 -36.84
CA GLY A 191 17.23 7.94 -35.75
C GLY A 191 18.07 9.21 -35.87
N SER A 192 17.80 10.06 -36.88
CA SER A 192 18.60 11.26 -37.20
C SER A 192 17.79 12.53 -37.44
N TYR A 193 16.47 12.42 -37.54
CA TYR A 193 15.57 13.54 -37.75
C TYR A 193 14.55 13.61 -36.62
N LEU A 194 14.56 14.73 -35.90
CA LEU A 194 13.58 15.11 -34.90
C LEU A 194 12.55 16.02 -35.58
N ASN A 195 11.29 15.62 -35.59
CA ASN A 195 10.23 16.27 -36.35
C ASN A 195 9.12 16.73 -35.39
N PHE A 196 8.60 17.94 -35.57
CA PHE A 196 7.39 18.44 -34.92
C PHE A 196 6.39 18.79 -36.00
N SER A 197 5.18 18.24 -35.94
CA SER A 197 4.16 18.41 -36.98
C SER A 197 3.16 19.48 -36.55
N PHE A 198 2.90 20.49 -37.39
CA PHE A 198 1.94 21.56 -37.08
C PHE A 198 1.03 21.84 -38.27
N ASN A 199 -0.13 22.47 -38.04
CA ASN A 199 -0.89 23.10 -39.09
C ASN A 199 -0.19 24.40 -39.56
N SER A 200 -0.31 24.78 -40.82
CA SER A 200 0.26 26.04 -41.30
C SER A 200 -0.33 27.29 -40.64
N SER A 201 -1.53 27.18 -40.04
CA SER A 201 -2.14 28.25 -39.22
C SER A 201 -1.45 28.46 -37.87
N GLU A 202 -0.70 27.48 -37.36
CA GLU A 202 -0.09 27.49 -36.01
C GLU A 202 1.30 28.13 -36.02
N ARG A 203 1.45 29.24 -36.77
CA ARG A 203 2.76 29.84 -37.04
C ARG A 203 3.50 30.28 -35.79
N GLU A 204 2.78 30.73 -34.77
CA GLU A 204 3.35 31.10 -33.47
C GLU A 204 4.08 29.92 -32.80
N TYR A 205 3.50 28.72 -32.84
CA TYR A 205 4.09 27.52 -32.21
C TYR A 205 5.34 27.06 -32.99
N ILE A 206 5.30 27.16 -34.33
CA ILE A 206 6.44 26.87 -35.20
C ILE A 206 7.64 27.77 -34.87
N GLU A 207 7.41 29.09 -34.72
CA GLU A 207 8.48 30.03 -34.33
C GLU A 207 8.92 29.86 -32.87
N GLU A 208 8.01 29.54 -31.95
CA GLU A 208 8.35 29.22 -30.56
C GLU A 208 9.28 28.00 -30.49
N VAL A 209 8.96 26.89 -31.15
CA VAL A 209 9.82 25.69 -31.19
C VAL A 209 11.20 26.00 -31.80
N LYS A 210 11.27 26.76 -32.91
CA LYS A 210 12.54 27.19 -33.52
C LYS A 210 13.38 28.01 -32.54
N LYS A 211 12.77 28.95 -31.82
CA LYS A 211 13.44 29.74 -30.79
C LYS A 211 13.92 28.87 -29.61
N LEU A 212 13.10 27.93 -29.14
CA LEU A 212 13.45 27.04 -28.04
C LEU A 212 14.65 26.14 -28.36
N PHE A 213 14.76 25.61 -29.60
CA PHE A 213 15.96 24.86 -30.01
C PHE A 213 17.25 25.70 -29.98
N PHE A 214 17.16 26.97 -30.36
CA PHE A 214 18.28 27.89 -30.25
C PHE A 214 18.62 28.22 -28.79
N THR A 215 17.63 28.55 -27.95
CA THR A 215 17.85 28.91 -26.54
C THR A 215 18.39 27.73 -25.71
N VAL A 216 17.83 26.53 -25.89
CA VAL A 216 18.14 25.36 -25.03
C VAL A 216 19.37 24.59 -25.51
N PHE A 217 19.56 24.47 -26.83
CA PHE A 217 20.60 23.60 -27.41
C PHE A 217 21.62 24.33 -28.31
N GLY A 218 21.46 25.64 -28.53
CA GLY A 218 22.25 26.40 -29.51
C GLY A 218 22.03 25.93 -30.96
N GLU A 219 20.98 25.14 -31.22
CA GLU A 219 20.81 24.47 -32.51
C GLU A 219 20.13 25.39 -33.53
N THR A 220 20.90 25.80 -34.55
CA THR A 220 20.43 26.68 -35.63
C THR A 220 19.93 25.91 -36.85
N ARG A 221 20.18 24.60 -36.95
CA ARG A 221 19.84 23.77 -38.13
C ARG A 221 18.40 23.23 -38.06
N VAL A 222 17.47 24.13 -37.78
CA VAL A 222 16.03 23.87 -37.71
C VAL A 222 15.39 24.29 -39.05
N ARG A 223 14.72 23.36 -39.73
CA ARG A 223 14.17 23.56 -41.08
C ARG A 223 12.66 23.38 -41.08
N GLU A 224 11.96 24.03 -42.01
CA GLU A 224 10.54 23.81 -42.24
C GLU A 224 10.34 22.97 -43.51
N SER A 225 9.47 21.97 -43.43
CA SER A 225 9.09 21.08 -44.54
C SER A 225 7.58 21.12 -44.71
N HIS A 226 7.11 21.66 -45.84
CA HIS A 226 5.70 21.85 -46.11
C HIS A 226 5.07 20.61 -46.77
N HIS A 227 3.89 20.22 -46.29
CA HIS A 227 3.09 19.10 -46.83
C HIS A 227 1.82 19.62 -47.51
N GLU A 228 1.91 19.85 -48.82
CA GLU A 228 0.86 20.48 -49.64
C GLU A 228 -0.52 19.82 -49.51
N LYS A 229 -0.58 18.49 -49.36
CA LYS A 229 -1.85 17.74 -49.31
C LYS A 229 -2.71 18.00 -48.07
N ASN A 230 -2.08 18.32 -46.93
CA ASN A 230 -2.75 18.39 -45.63
C ASN A 230 -2.61 19.76 -44.94
N ASN A 231 -2.07 20.77 -45.63
CA ASN A 231 -1.77 22.09 -45.06
C ASN A 231 -0.88 22.04 -43.80
N GLY A 232 0.00 21.04 -43.72
CA GLY A 232 0.88 20.80 -42.57
C GLY A 232 2.30 21.31 -42.79
N ILE A 233 2.97 21.71 -41.71
CA ILE A 233 4.38 22.11 -41.69
C ILE A 233 5.10 21.24 -40.66
N ASN A 234 6.14 20.54 -41.09
CA ASN A 234 7.04 19.84 -40.16
C ASN A 234 8.25 20.73 -39.85
N VAL A 235 8.49 21.00 -38.58
CA VAL A 235 9.75 21.56 -38.08
C VAL A 235 10.73 20.41 -37.87
N VAL A 236 11.81 20.38 -38.65
CA VAL A 236 12.77 19.27 -38.72
C VAL A 236 14.14 19.70 -38.24
N VAL A 237 14.65 19.03 -37.20
CA VAL A 237 16.02 19.18 -36.68
C VAL A 237 16.83 17.95 -37.07
N SER A 238 17.89 18.15 -37.85
CA SER A 238 18.75 17.07 -38.36
C SER A 238 19.94 16.84 -37.42
N SER A 239 19.74 16.07 -36.34
CA SER A 239 20.72 15.96 -35.25
C SER A 239 20.59 14.65 -34.48
N VAL A 240 21.51 13.70 -34.73
CA VAL A 240 21.51 12.38 -34.06
C VAL A 240 21.58 12.50 -32.54
N ARG A 241 22.44 13.38 -32.01
CA ARG A 241 22.58 13.61 -30.56
C ARG A 241 21.27 14.09 -29.91
N LEU A 242 20.51 14.95 -30.59
CA LEU A 242 19.21 15.41 -30.09
C LEU A 242 18.14 14.32 -30.24
N CYS A 243 18.17 13.51 -31.32
CA CYS A 243 17.31 12.33 -31.38
C CYS A 243 17.58 11.37 -30.20
N ARG A 244 18.85 11.08 -29.88
CA ARG A 244 19.22 10.25 -28.70
C ARG A 244 18.74 10.85 -27.38
N PHE A 245 18.83 12.16 -27.21
CA PHE A 245 18.26 12.83 -26.04
C PHE A 245 16.73 12.68 -26.00
N PHE A 246 16.03 12.91 -27.11
CA PHE A 246 14.57 12.87 -27.16
C PHE A 246 13.96 11.46 -27.17
N GLU A 247 14.75 10.40 -27.45
CA GLU A 247 14.31 9.00 -27.41
C GLU A 247 13.72 8.59 -26.06
N GLN A 248 14.21 9.17 -24.94
CA GLN A 248 13.68 8.92 -23.59
C GLN A 248 12.21 9.34 -23.40
N PHE A 249 11.68 10.22 -24.27
CA PHE A 249 10.30 10.68 -24.25
C PHE A 249 9.39 9.91 -25.24
N GLY A 250 9.92 8.89 -25.93
CA GLY A 250 9.20 8.09 -26.91
C GLY A 250 9.23 8.64 -28.34
N THR A 251 9.60 7.78 -29.29
CA THR A 251 9.82 8.11 -30.71
C THR A 251 8.54 8.40 -31.51
N HIS A 252 7.39 7.89 -31.06
CA HIS A 252 6.10 7.96 -31.74
C HIS A 252 4.98 8.30 -30.73
N SER A 253 3.80 8.72 -31.21
CA SER A 253 2.70 9.23 -30.37
C SER A 253 2.21 8.25 -29.29
N SER A 254 2.22 6.95 -29.58
CA SER A 254 1.76 5.89 -28.66
C SER A 254 2.83 5.42 -27.67
N SER A 255 4.11 5.71 -27.94
CA SER A 255 5.23 5.40 -27.04
C SER A 255 5.64 6.56 -26.15
N LYS A 256 4.90 7.69 -26.17
CA LYS A 256 5.25 8.87 -25.38
C LYS A 256 5.24 8.62 -23.88
N ILE A 257 6.22 9.19 -23.19
CA ILE A 257 6.39 9.08 -21.73
C ILE A 257 7.12 10.31 -21.18
N MET A 258 6.87 10.67 -19.92
CA MET A 258 7.70 11.59 -19.13
C MET A 258 8.63 10.75 -18.24
N PRO A 259 9.97 10.90 -18.34
CA PRO A 259 10.92 10.29 -17.41
C PRO A 259 10.72 10.79 -15.96
N GLU A 260 11.19 10.01 -14.98
CA GLU A 260 11.09 10.34 -13.54
C GLU A 260 11.59 11.77 -13.22
N TRP A 261 12.73 12.18 -13.80
CA TRP A 261 13.31 13.51 -13.57
C TRP A 261 12.41 14.68 -14.04
N VAL A 262 11.50 14.45 -14.99
CA VAL A 262 10.49 15.45 -15.40
C VAL A 262 9.28 15.45 -14.45
N LEU A 263 8.91 14.28 -13.94
CA LEU A 263 7.81 14.11 -12.97
C LEU A 263 8.14 14.65 -11.58
N GLN A 264 9.42 14.70 -11.23
CA GLN A 264 9.93 15.20 -9.94
C GLN A 264 10.51 16.62 -10.02
N GLU A 265 10.44 17.30 -11.16
CA GLU A 265 10.87 18.70 -11.27
C GLU A 265 9.84 19.70 -10.71
N SER A 266 10.26 20.97 -10.62
CA SER A 266 9.48 22.02 -9.95
C SER A 266 8.13 22.28 -10.62
N SER A 267 7.14 22.69 -9.80
CA SER A 267 5.79 23.03 -10.28
C SER A 267 5.78 24.10 -11.38
N GLU A 268 6.74 25.03 -11.39
CA GLU A 268 6.86 26.06 -12.44
C GLU A 268 7.24 25.45 -13.79
N LYS A 269 8.28 24.59 -13.80
CA LYS A 269 8.71 23.88 -15.01
C LYS A 269 7.60 22.94 -15.52
N GLN A 270 6.95 22.24 -14.60
CA GLN A 270 5.80 21.37 -14.92
C GLN A 270 4.61 22.14 -15.52
N ALA A 271 4.29 23.33 -15.02
CA ALA A 271 3.26 24.19 -15.61
C ALA A 271 3.62 24.63 -17.05
N ALA A 272 4.89 24.97 -17.31
CA ALA A 272 5.36 25.34 -18.65
C ALA A 272 5.26 24.18 -19.68
N LEU A 273 5.54 22.95 -19.24
CA LEU A 273 5.33 21.73 -20.03
C LEU A 273 3.83 21.50 -20.30
N VAL A 274 2.98 21.59 -19.27
CA VAL A 274 1.52 21.40 -19.42
C VAL A 274 0.92 22.44 -20.38
N SER A 275 1.37 23.69 -20.30
CA SER A 275 0.92 24.77 -21.18
C SER A 275 1.19 24.49 -22.66
N THR A 276 2.43 24.11 -22.99
CA THR A 276 2.84 23.82 -24.37
C THR A 276 2.33 22.47 -24.89
N TRP A 277 2.19 21.47 -24.03
CA TRP A 277 1.51 20.22 -24.40
C TRP A 277 0.03 20.47 -24.74
N TYR A 278 -0.65 21.34 -23.99
CA TYR A 278 -2.01 21.80 -24.32
C TYR A 278 -2.06 22.66 -25.61
N LYS A 279 -1.01 23.41 -25.98
CA LYS A 279 -1.01 24.14 -27.26
C LYS A 279 -1.14 23.22 -28.48
N GLY A 280 -0.55 22.01 -28.45
CA GLY A 280 -0.68 21.01 -29.53
C GLY A 280 -1.86 20.04 -29.34
N ASP A 281 -1.85 19.22 -28.29
CA ASP A 281 -2.84 18.14 -28.05
C ASP A 281 -4.17 18.65 -27.44
N GLY A 282 -4.28 19.96 -27.19
CA GLY A 282 -5.36 20.55 -26.41
C GLY A 282 -6.59 20.98 -27.20
N ASN A 283 -7.74 20.97 -26.52
CA ASN A 283 -8.99 21.51 -27.05
C ASN A 283 -9.84 22.13 -25.93
N TYR A 284 -10.31 23.35 -26.16
CA TYR A 284 -11.33 23.97 -25.32
C TYR A 284 -12.73 23.65 -25.84
N TYR A 285 -13.45 22.77 -25.14
CA TYR A 285 -14.80 22.36 -25.52
C TYR A 285 -15.85 23.21 -24.80
N ARG A 286 -16.72 23.86 -25.59
CA ARG A 286 -17.73 24.79 -25.10
C ARG A 286 -19.06 24.61 -25.85
N LYS A 287 -20.07 23.96 -25.23
CA LYS A 287 -21.36 23.65 -25.90
C LYS A 287 -22.59 23.78 -25.00
N GLN A 288 -23.64 24.41 -25.53
CA GLN A 288 -24.96 24.50 -24.90
C GLN A 288 -25.79 23.20 -25.08
N THR A 289 -26.57 22.86 -24.07
CA THR A 289 -27.31 21.59 -23.92
C THR A 289 -28.69 21.83 -23.31
N LYS A 290 -29.59 20.84 -23.39
CA LYS A 290 -30.93 20.92 -22.79
C LYS A 290 -30.94 21.08 -21.26
N HIS A 291 -29.84 20.73 -20.58
CA HIS A 291 -29.70 20.82 -19.12
C HIS A 291 -28.71 21.91 -18.68
N GLY A 292 -28.39 22.85 -19.57
CA GLY A 292 -27.43 23.93 -19.30
C GLY A 292 -26.25 23.92 -20.26
N PHE A 293 -25.03 24.00 -19.75
CA PHE A 293 -23.85 24.23 -20.57
C PHE A 293 -22.69 23.30 -20.17
N LYS A 294 -22.01 22.71 -21.15
CA LYS A 294 -20.83 21.87 -20.96
C LYS A 294 -19.60 22.62 -21.45
N GLU A 295 -18.74 22.97 -20.50
CA GLU A 295 -17.49 23.70 -20.68
C GLU A 295 -16.37 22.89 -20.02
N MET A 296 -15.28 22.63 -20.74
CA MET A 296 -14.13 21.85 -20.25
C MET A 296 -12.92 22.04 -21.15
N PHE A 297 -11.73 21.94 -20.56
CA PHE A 297 -10.50 21.70 -21.31
C PHE A 297 -10.31 20.20 -21.52
N ARG A 298 -9.65 19.85 -22.62
CA ARG A 298 -9.22 18.49 -22.93
C ARG A 298 -7.78 18.50 -23.45
N VAL A 299 -6.99 17.51 -23.08
CA VAL A 299 -5.74 17.12 -23.75
C VAL A 299 -5.92 15.68 -24.21
N SER A 300 -5.59 15.37 -25.47
CA SER A 300 -5.85 14.05 -26.07
C SER A 300 -4.55 13.41 -26.53
N THR A 301 -4.28 12.16 -26.14
CA THR A 301 -3.07 11.44 -26.60
C THR A 301 -3.37 9.96 -26.91
N THR A 302 -2.46 9.29 -27.61
CA THR A 302 -2.52 7.85 -27.89
C THR A 302 -1.67 7.01 -26.92
N SER A 303 -0.77 7.63 -26.16
CA SER A 303 -0.03 6.96 -25.08
C SER A 303 -0.86 6.91 -23.79
N ARG A 304 -1.14 5.70 -23.31
CA ARG A 304 -1.80 5.48 -22.00
C ARG A 304 -0.95 6.00 -20.85
N THR A 305 0.36 5.77 -20.91
CA THR A 305 1.34 6.14 -19.88
C THR A 305 1.46 7.67 -19.78
N LEU A 306 1.61 8.36 -20.91
CA LEU A 306 1.64 9.82 -20.92
C LEU A 306 0.35 10.42 -20.36
N ALA A 307 -0.81 9.83 -20.68
CA ALA A 307 -2.08 10.31 -20.16
C ALA A 307 -2.21 10.11 -18.63
N PHE A 308 -1.67 9.02 -18.09
CA PHE A 308 -1.60 8.80 -16.63
C PHE A 308 -0.64 9.79 -15.95
N GLN A 309 0.56 9.95 -16.50
CA GLN A 309 1.58 10.89 -16.01
C GLN A 309 1.09 12.34 -16.06
N GLY A 310 0.42 12.74 -17.14
CA GLY A 310 -0.21 14.05 -17.27
C GLY A 310 -1.24 14.33 -16.18
N ARG A 311 -2.01 13.32 -15.75
CA ARG A 311 -2.89 13.44 -14.58
C ARG A 311 -2.11 13.65 -13.29
N MET A 312 -0.99 12.94 -13.08
CA MET A 312 -0.15 13.09 -11.89
C MET A 312 0.46 14.50 -11.81
N VAL A 313 0.99 15.01 -12.92
CA VAL A 313 1.51 16.38 -13.01
C VAL A 313 0.40 17.40 -12.74
N LEU A 314 -0.79 17.23 -13.34
CA LEU A 314 -1.93 18.11 -13.02
C LEU A 314 -2.31 18.05 -11.54
N ALA A 315 -2.26 16.88 -10.89
CA ALA A 315 -2.53 16.75 -9.47
C ALA A 315 -1.46 17.46 -8.60
N ARG A 316 -0.16 17.35 -8.93
CA ARG A 316 0.93 18.16 -8.30
C ARG A 316 0.65 19.66 -8.41
N LEU A 317 0.15 20.12 -9.56
CA LEU A 317 -0.26 21.50 -9.80
C LEU A 317 -1.59 21.90 -9.12
N GLY A 318 -2.19 21.03 -8.30
CA GLY A 318 -3.47 21.28 -7.60
C GLY A 318 -4.72 21.16 -8.49
N ILE A 319 -4.60 20.55 -9.67
CA ILE A 319 -5.64 20.51 -10.72
C ILE A 319 -6.20 19.09 -10.86
N ALA A 320 -7.45 18.89 -10.42
CA ALA A 320 -8.13 17.63 -10.68
C ALA A 320 -8.48 17.48 -12.18
N SER A 321 -8.15 16.31 -12.74
CA SER A 321 -8.55 15.93 -14.09
C SER A 321 -9.17 14.53 -14.09
N SER A 322 -10.10 14.29 -15.02
CA SER A 322 -10.56 12.93 -15.33
C SER A 322 -9.84 12.38 -16.54
N LEU A 323 -9.54 11.08 -16.53
CA LEU A 323 -9.06 10.38 -17.71
C LEU A 323 -10.21 9.59 -18.32
N ASN A 324 -10.36 9.65 -19.65
CA ASN A 324 -11.39 8.91 -20.38
C ASN A 324 -10.76 8.22 -21.60
N SER A 325 -10.97 6.91 -21.73
CA SER A 325 -10.69 6.12 -22.93
C SER A 325 -11.75 6.39 -24.01
N GLN A 326 -11.33 6.34 -25.27
CA GLN A 326 -12.23 6.19 -26.41
C GLN A 326 -11.64 5.14 -27.35
N ASP A 327 -12.30 3.99 -27.43
CA ASP A 327 -11.96 2.97 -28.43
C ASP A 327 -12.29 3.48 -29.83
N ARG A 328 -11.34 3.33 -30.76
CA ARG A 328 -11.45 3.74 -32.17
C ARG A 328 -11.07 2.61 -33.13
N ARG A 329 -10.97 1.37 -32.64
CA ARG A 329 -10.61 0.17 -33.44
C ARG A 329 -11.58 -0.09 -34.59
N SER A 330 -12.86 0.26 -34.43
CA SER A 330 -13.88 0.26 -35.51
C SER A 330 -13.53 1.15 -36.70
N THR A 331 -12.63 2.13 -36.52
CA THR A 331 -12.10 3.01 -37.58
C THR A 331 -10.63 2.72 -37.91
N GLN A 332 -10.11 1.56 -37.49
CA GLN A 332 -8.68 1.17 -37.59
C GLN A 332 -7.71 2.18 -36.96
N ARG A 333 -8.15 2.92 -35.93
CA ARG A 333 -7.33 3.90 -35.20
C ARG A 333 -7.06 3.41 -33.77
N GLN A 334 -5.92 3.82 -33.23
CA GLN A 334 -5.55 3.56 -31.84
C GLN A 334 -6.57 4.15 -30.85
N THR A 335 -6.69 3.53 -29.68
CA THR A 335 -7.45 4.06 -28.54
C THR A 335 -6.94 5.45 -28.18
N MET A 336 -7.85 6.38 -27.96
CA MET A 336 -7.53 7.77 -27.62
C MET A 336 -7.83 8.02 -26.14
N TYR A 337 -6.83 8.48 -25.41
CA TYR A 337 -6.91 8.84 -24.00
C TYR A 337 -7.12 10.35 -23.88
N ASN A 338 -8.12 10.75 -23.10
CA ASN A 338 -8.56 12.14 -23.00
C ASN A 338 -8.46 12.59 -21.53
N LEU A 339 -7.45 13.39 -21.20
CA LEU A 339 -7.41 14.15 -19.96
C LEU A 339 -8.42 15.29 -20.07
N VAL A 340 -9.33 15.40 -19.10
CA VAL A 340 -10.43 16.37 -19.13
C VAL A 340 -10.44 17.15 -17.82
N ILE A 341 -10.28 18.47 -17.94
CA ILE A 341 -10.30 19.41 -16.81
C ILE A 341 -11.64 20.15 -16.85
N GLY A 342 -12.38 20.05 -15.75
CA GLY A 342 -13.74 20.58 -15.63
C GLY A 342 -14.04 21.09 -14.23
N GLY A 343 -15.16 21.80 -14.07
CA GLY A 343 -15.54 22.37 -12.78
C GLY A 343 -14.63 23.52 -12.34
N GLU A 344 -14.39 23.68 -11.04
CA GLU A 344 -13.56 24.76 -10.50
C GLU A 344 -12.09 24.69 -10.94
N TYR A 345 -11.57 23.50 -11.20
CA TYR A 345 -10.19 23.27 -11.66
C TYR A 345 -9.88 23.83 -13.06
N MET A 346 -10.90 24.23 -13.83
CA MET A 346 -10.71 24.99 -15.06
C MET A 346 -10.11 26.38 -14.83
N ILE A 347 -10.26 26.95 -13.62
CA ILE A 347 -9.76 28.29 -13.30
C ILE A 347 -8.21 28.28 -13.24
N PRO A 348 -7.54 27.49 -12.36
CA PRO A 348 -6.08 27.41 -12.36
C PRO A 348 -5.50 26.85 -13.66
N PHE A 349 -6.14 25.85 -14.27
CA PHE A 349 -5.68 25.33 -15.57
C PHE A 349 -5.75 26.42 -16.66
N GLY A 350 -6.83 27.20 -16.71
CA GLY A 350 -6.99 28.32 -17.62
C GLY A 350 -5.91 29.40 -17.44
N THR A 351 -5.41 29.60 -16.23
CA THR A 351 -4.25 30.48 -15.98
C THR A 351 -2.95 29.90 -16.54
N ILE A 352 -2.72 28.58 -16.43
CA ILE A 352 -1.50 27.92 -16.96
C ILE A 352 -1.45 27.94 -18.49
N VAL A 353 -2.61 27.80 -19.15
CA VAL A 353 -2.72 27.74 -20.63
C VAL A 353 -3.08 29.09 -21.27
N ASP A 354 -2.90 30.20 -20.56
CA ASP A 354 -3.20 31.57 -21.01
C ASP A 354 -4.65 31.78 -21.54
N GLN A 355 -5.59 30.96 -21.05
CA GLN A 355 -7.00 30.98 -21.43
C GLN A 355 -7.91 31.11 -20.18
N PRO A 356 -7.99 32.31 -19.56
CA PRO A 356 -8.64 32.50 -18.27
C PRO A 356 -10.14 32.20 -18.28
N ILE A 357 -10.61 31.51 -17.23
CA ILE A 357 -11.99 31.03 -17.09
C ILE A 357 -12.76 31.77 -16.00
N GLN A 358 -13.98 32.18 -16.33
CA GLN A 358 -14.90 32.85 -15.39
C GLN A 358 -15.16 31.98 -14.14
N PRO A 359 -14.87 32.45 -12.90
CA PRO A 359 -14.93 31.61 -11.69
C PRO A 359 -16.32 31.07 -11.34
N GLN A 360 -17.38 31.74 -11.79
CA GLN A 360 -18.77 31.36 -11.53
C GLN A 360 -19.54 31.16 -12.83
N VAL A 361 -20.57 30.34 -12.76
CA VAL A 361 -21.58 30.15 -13.82
C VAL A 361 -22.95 30.38 -13.19
N TRP A 362 -23.72 31.34 -13.71
CA TRP A 362 -25.01 31.76 -13.15
C TRP A 362 -24.97 32.05 -11.65
N ASN A 363 -23.99 32.84 -11.21
CA ASN A 363 -23.74 33.24 -9.82
C ASN A 363 -23.52 32.05 -8.84
N LYS A 364 -23.11 30.88 -9.36
CA LYS A 364 -22.74 29.69 -8.57
C LYS A 364 -21.31 29.27 -8.89
N LYS A 365 -20.62 28.72 -7.89
CA LYS A 365 -19.31 28.07 -8.09
C LYS A 365 -19.42 26.92 -9.07
N ARG A 366 -18.40 26.72 -9.90
CA ARG A 366 -18.32 25.60 -10.85
C ARG A 366 -18.28 24.27 -10.10
N ALA A 367 -19.27 23.41 -10.32
CA ALA A 367 -19.35 22.12 -9.65
C ALA A 367 -18.27 21.15 -10.16
N THR A 368 -17.67 20.39 -9.23
CA THR A 368 -16.74 19.29 -9.51
C THR A 368 -17.04 18.13 -8.55
N PRO A 369 -16.88 16.86 -8.98
CA PRO A 369 -16.96 15.70 -8.09
C PRO A 369 -15.66 15.44 -7.33
N TYR A 370 -14.53 16.00 -7.77
CA TYR A 370 -13.20 15.76 -7.21
C TYR A 370 -12.88 16.69 -6.03
N PHE A 371 -11.87 16.34 -5.25
CA PHE A 371 -11.13 17.28 -4.40
C PHE A 371 -9.65 16.99 -4.55
N VAL A 372 -8.79 17.99 -4.31
CA VAL A 372 -7.33 17.89 -4.37
C VAL A 372 -6.80 18.72 -3.21
N ASP A 373 -5.97 18.10 -2.38
CA ASP A 373 -5.08 18.80 -1.45
C ASP A 373 -3.62 18.55 -1.85
N LYS A 374 -2.66 18.89 -0.99
CA LYS A 374 -1.24 18.68 -1.29
C LYS A 374 -0.86 17.20 -1.47
N ASN A 375 -1.50 16.30 -0.73
CA ASN A 375 -1.13 14.88 -0.64
C ASN A 375 -1.93 14.00 -1.60
N TYR A 376 -3.21 14.32 -1.83
CA TYR A 376 -4.14 13.40 -2.51
C TYR A 376 -5.08 14.11 -3.49
N LEU A 377 -5.32 13.44 -4.62
CA LEU A 377 -6.49 13.62 -5.47
C LEU A 377 -7.59 12.65 -5.00
N TYR A 378 -8.70 13.19 -4.52
CA TYR A 378 -9.85 12.44 -4.04
C TYR A 378 -10.91 12.31 -5.14
N ALA A 379 -11.30 11.09 -5.47
CA ALA A 379 -12.28 10.79 -6.51
C ALA A 379 -13.44 9.92 -5.96
N PRO A 380 -14.72 10.27 -6.20
CA PRO A 380 -15.83 9.53 -5.64
C PRO A 380 -16.08 8.21 -6.38
N VAL A 381 -16.36 7.14 -5.63
CA VAL A 381 -16.78 5.84 -6.14
C VAL A 381 -18.12 5.97 -6.87
N ARG A 382 -18.16 5.60 -8.15
CA ARG A 382 -19.32 5.71 -9.05
C ARG A 382 -20.26 4.52 -8.92
N SER A 383 -19.71 3.33 -8.80
CA SER A 383 -20.41 2.05 -8.61
C SER A 383 -19.46 1.01 -8.04
N ILE A 384 -20.05 0.04 -7.35
CA ILE A 384 -19.38 -1.15 -6.83
C ILE A 384 -20.28 -2.32 -7.23
N THR A 385 -19.69 -3.37 -7.78
CA THR A 385 -20.36 -4.65 -8.08
C THR A 385 -19.50 -5.78 -7.53
N SER A 386 -20.11 -6.91 -7.17
CA SER A 386 -19.38 -8.11 -6.80
C SER A 386 -19.79 -9.29 -7.67
N LYS A 387 -18.86 -10.23 -7.87
CA LYS A 387 -19.08 -11.51 -8.54
C LYS A 387 -18.40 -12.60 -7.72
N THR A 388 -19.06 -13.74 -7.57
CA THR A 388 -18.41 -14.94 -7.00
C THR A 388 -17.46 -15.52 -8.05
N VAL A 389 -16.24 -15.84 -7.65
CA VAL A 389 -15.20 -16.46 -8.47
C VAL A 389 -14.71 -17.75 -7.80
N GLU A 390 -14.26 -18.71 -8.59
CA GLU A 390 -13.68 -19.96 -8.10
C GLU A 390 -12.30 -20.16 -8.73
N ASN A 391 -11.31 -20.46 -7.89
CA ASN A 391 -9.95 -20.87 -8.25
C ASN A 391 -9.24 -19.94 -9.26
N ILE A 392 -9.38 -18.62 -9.11
CA ILE A 392 -8.63 -17.63 -9.90
C ILE A 392 -7.29 -17.30 -9.22
N SER A 393 -6.26 -16.96 -10.00
CA SER A 393 -5.02 -16.41 -9.44
C SER A 393 -5.22 -14.98 -8.94
N VAL A 394 -4.75 -14.71 -7.73
CA VAL A 394 -4.69 -13.37 -7.15
C VAL A 394 -3.29 -13.05 -6.61
N TYR A 395 -2.90 -11.79 -6.73
CA TYR A 395 -1.54 -11.27 -6.57
C TYR A 395 -1.48 -10.23 -5.45
N ASN A 396 -0.35 -10.16 -4.76
CA ASN A 396 -0.03 -9.10 -3.80
C ASN A 396 1.49 -8.96 -3.66
N PHE A 397 1.96 -7.88 -3.05
CA PHE A 397 3.36 -7.69 -2.71
C PHE A 397 3.51 -6.77 -1.51
N SER A 398 4.67 -6.81 -0.86
CA SER A 398 4.99 -6.05 0.35
C SER A 398 6.03 -4.97 0.04
N VAL A 399 5.87 -3.80 0.67
CA VAL A 399 6.57 -2.57 0.32
C VAL A 399 7.25 -2.00 1.55
N THR A 400 8.56 -1.75 1.44
CA THR A 400 9.41 -1.36 2.57
C THR A 400 8.88 -0.10 3.28
N ASP A 401 8.82 -0.14 4.62
CA ASP A 401 8.33 0.89 5.58
C ASP A 401 6.83 1.24 5.50
N ASP A 402 6.30 1.44 4.29
CA ASP A 402 4.99 2.05 4.06
C ASP A 402 3.88 1.03 3.81
N GLU A 403 4.23 -0.21 3.48
CA GLU A 403 3.35 -1.37 3.34
C GLU A 403 2.06 -1.09 2.55
N SER A 404 2.20 -0.33 1.47
CA SER A 404 1.11 0.17 0.65
C SER A 404 1.63 0.55 -0.72
N TYR A 405 0.74 0.57 -1.69
CA TYR A 405 1.05 0.89 -3.08
C TYR A 405 -0.14 1.54 -3.77
N VAL A 406 0.06 1.96 -5.02
CA VAL A 406 -1.01 2.49 -5.87
C VAL A 406 -1.41 1.45 -6.90
N ALA A 407 -2.59 0.86 -6.71
CA ALA A 407 -3.22 -0.06 -7.65
C ALA A 407 -4.28 0.69 -8.48
N ASP A 408 -4.15 0.64 -9.79
CA ASP A 408 -5.04 1.25 -10.79
C ASP A 408 -5.34 2.74 -10.56
N GLY A 409 -4.42 3.44 -9.90
CA GLY A 409 -4.53 4.85 -9.54
C GLY A 409 -5.12 5.13 -8.14
N VAL A 410 -5.30 4.15 -7.26
CA VAL A 410 -5.77 4.33 -5.88
C VAL A 410 -4.76 3.81 -4.87
N ALA A 411 -4.54 4.55 -3.78
CA ALA A 411 -3.76 4.06 -2.64
C ALA A 411 -4.48 2.90 -1.93
N VAL A 412 -3.77 1.79 -1.82
CA VAL A 412 -4.21 0.53 -1.21
C VAL A 412 -3.11 0.05 -0.25
N HIS A 413 -3.49 -0.57 0.85
CA HIS A 413 -2.52 -1.11 1.84
C HIS A 413 -2.25 -2.58 1.53
N ASN A 414 -1.10 -3.10 1.92
CA ASN A 414 -1.00 -4.53 2.18
C ASN A 414 -2.07 -4.88 3.25
N CYS A 415 -2.64 -6.07 3.26
CA CYS A 415 -3.84 -6.24 4.09
C CYS A 415 -3.52 -6.40 5.58
N THR A 416 -4.36 -5.79 6.43
CA THR A 416 -4.63 -6.14 7.83
C THR A 416 -6.05 -5.59 8.14
N ALA A 417 -6.93 -6.35 8.83
CA ALA A 417 -8.40 -6.16 8.74
C ALA A 417 -9.06 -5.29 9.86
N PRO A 418 -10.23 -4.62 9.61
CA PRO A 418 -10.97 -3.78 10.59
C PRO A 418 -12.46 -4.18 10.91
N ASN A 419 -13.32 -3.22 11.33
CA ASN A 419 -14.23 -3.33 12.51
C ASN A 419 -15.74 -3.66 12.33
N PHE A 420 -16.34 -4.37 13.32
CA PHE A 420 -17.81 -4.61 13.45
C PHE A 420 -18.37 -4.53 14.89
N SER A 421 -19.71 -4.42 15.04
CA SER A 421 -20.36 -3.80 16.22
C SER A 421 -21.27 -4.67 17.13
N SER A 422 -21.48 -5.97 16.90
CA SER A 422 -22.28 -6.82 17.82
C SER A 422 -21.64 -8.19 18.12
N GLY A 423 -22.07 -8.82 19.22
CA GLY A 423 -21.38 -9.97 19.84
C GLY A 423 -21.28 -11.18 18.93
N SER A 424 -20.05 -11.70 18.80
CA SER A 424 -19.68 -12.65 17.75
C SER A 424 -18.77 -13.76 18.29
N LEU A 425 -18.92 -15.00 17.80
CA LEU A 425 -18.11 -16.15 18.22
C LEU A 425 -17.08 -16.52 17.15
N HIS A 426 -15.81 -16.51 17.52
CA HIS A 426 -14.69 -17.03 16.73
C HIS A 426 -14.23 -18.36 17.34
N SER A 427 -14.35 -19.46 16.61
CA SER A 427 -13.98 -20.81 17.06
C SER A 427 -13.04 -21.48 16.05
N ALA A 428 -11.76 -21.61 16.43
CA ALA A 428 -10.72 -22.03 15.48
C ALA A 428 -9.99 -23.30 15.89
N VAL A 429 -9.74 -24.16 14.91
CA VAL A 429 -8.89 -25.35 15.01
C VAL A 429 -7.69 -25.18 14.09
N VAL A 430 -6.49 -25.16 14.66
CA VAL A 430 -5.22 -25.14 13.89
C VAL A 430 -4.44 -26.41 14.21
N GLU A 431 -4.16 -27.20 13.19
CA GLU A 431 -3.37 -28.43 13.24
C GLU A 431 -2.12 -28.26 12.38
N ILE A 432 -0.94 -28.42 12.99
CA ILE A 432 0.35 -28.29 12.30
C ILE A 432 1.13 -29.59 12.45
N PHE A 433 1.65 -30.12 11.36
CA PHE A 433 2.58 -31.24 11.34
C PHE A 433 3.94 -30.70 10.88
N VAL A 434 4.92 -30.71 11.79
CA VAL A 434 6.30 -30.30 11.53
C VAL A 434 7.12 -31.57 11.37
N LYS A 435 7.47 -31.91 10.12
CA LYS A 435 8.24 -33.12 9.83
C LYS A 435 9.70 -33.03 10.27
N LYS A 436 10.44 -34.13 10.11
CA LYS A 436 11.87 -34.23 10.43
C LYS A 436 12.68 -33.02 9.95
N GLY A 437 13.41 -32.39 10.88
CA GLY A 437 14.27 -31.23 10.66
C GLY A 437 13.57 -29.95 10.17
N ALA A 438 12.24 -29.94 10.08
CA ALA A 438 11.48 -28.79 9.58
C ALA A 438 11.27 -27.72 10.66
N ARG A 439 11.04 -26.47 10.26
CA ARG A 439 10.76 -25.35 11.17
C ARG A 439 9.46 -24.62 10.80
N CYS A 440 8.54 -24.51 11.76
CA CYS A 440 7.33 -23.72 11.60
C CYS A 440 7.30 -22.58 12.61
N GLN A 441 7.09 -21.34 12.14
CA GLN A 441 6.77 -20.20 13.01
C GLN A 441 5.38 -19.67 12.66
N TYR A 442 4.46 -19.78 13.62
CA TYR A 442 3.07 -19.34 13.46
C TYR A 442 2.84 -18.12 14.35
N THR A 443 2.93 -16.95 13.73
CA THR A 443 2.63 -15.65 14.35
C THR A 443 1.11 -15.39 14.32
N THR A 444 0.57 -14.72 15.32
CA THR A 444 -0.85 -14.39 15.44
C THR A 444 -1.00 -13.09 16.22
N VAL A 445 -1.13 -11.97 15.52
CA VAL A 445 -1.53 -10.70 16.13
C VAL A 445 -3.06 -10.61 16.04
N GLN A 446 -3.74 -10.54 17.19
CA GLN A 446 -5.19 -10.41 17.26
C GLN A 446 -5.59 -9.17 18.05
N ASN A 447 -6.27 -8.24 17.37
CA ASN A 447 -7.06 -7.20 18.02
C ASN A 447 -8.54 -7.38 17.63
N TRP A 448 -9.34 -7.91 18.55
CA TRP A 448 -10.77 -8.17 18.33
C TRP A 448 -11.65 -7.03 18.90
N TYR A 449 -12.96 -7.07 18.66
CA TYR A 449 -13.88 -6.16 19.36
C TYR A 449 -14.25 -6.69 20.74
N LYS A 450 -14.54 -5.77 21.68
CA LYS A 450 -14.86 -6.03 23.10
C LYS A 450 -16.16 -6.82 23.33
N ASN A 451 -16.74 -7.36 22.27
CA ASN A 451 -17.93 -8.20 22.22
C ASN A 451 -17.65 -9.62 21.64
N VAL A 452 -16.43 -9.92 21.19
CA VAL A 452 -16.04 -11.20 20.58
C VAL A 452 -15.67 -12.25 21.63
N TYR A 453 -16.15 -13.48 21.44
CA TYR A 453 -15.66 -14.68 22.14
C TYR A 453 -14.68 -15.42 21.21
N ASN A 454 -13.44 -15.59 21.65
CA ASN A 454 -12.31 -16.12 20.87
C ASN A 454 -11.87 -17.47 21.46
N LEU A 455 -12.46 -18.57 20.99
CA LEU A 455 -12.30 -19.93 21.55
C LEU A 455 -11.46 -20.78 20.60
N VAL A 456 -10.14 -20.86 20.82
CA VAL A 456 -9.20 -21.34 19.80
C VAL A 456 -8.35 -22.52 20.30
N THR A 457 -8.42 -23.63 19.57
CA THR A 457 -7.58 -24.81 19.74
C THR A 457 -6.48 -24.83 18.69
N LYS A 458 -5.23 -24.58 19.10
CA LYS A 458 -4.06 -24.80 18.21
C LYS A 458 -3.22 -25.96 18.71
N ARG A 459 -2.72 -26.80 17.81
CA ARG A 459 -1.90 -27.97 18.14
C ARG A 459 -0.90 -28.25 17.03
N ALA A 460 0.37 -28.36 17.41
CA ALA A 460 1.42 -28.89 16.54
C ALA A 460 1.80 -30.32 16.96
N TYR A 461 2.14 -31.15 15.98
CA TYR A 461 2.85 -32.41 16.14
C TYR A 461 4.24 -32.22 15.53
N VAL A 462 5.29 -32.50 16.29
CA VAL A 462 6.68 -32.17 15.93
C VAL A 462 7.53 -33.43 15.93
N GLU A 463 8.09 -33.75 14.77
CA GLU A 463 8.93 -34.92 14.51
C GLU A 463 10.42 -34.64 14.83
N GLU A 464 11.30 -35.56 14.44
CA GLU A 464 12.71 -35.60 14.84
C GLU A 464 13.46 -34.31 14.47
N GLU A 465 14.13 -33.68 15.43
CA GLU A 465 14.81 -32.37 15.29
C GLU A 465 13.93 -31.22 14.76
N GLY A 466 12.61 -31.41 14.61
CA GLY A 466 11.67 -30.39 14.16
C GLY A 466 11.51 -29.26 15.20
N GLN A 467 11.17 -28.06 14.72
CA GLN A 467 10.95 -26.88 15.56
C GLN A 467 9.58 -26.24 15.30
N MET A 468 8.78 -26.11 16.35
CA MET A 468 7.55 -25.30 16.35
C MET A 468 7.74 -24.04 17.18
N ILE A 469 7.34 -22.88 16.63
CA ILE A 469 7.32 -21.60 17.35
C ILE A 469 5.91 -21.01 17.24
N TRP A 470 5.18 -20.95 18.34
CA TRP A 470 3.95 -20.15 18.47
C TRP A 470 4.33 -18.74 18.91
N THR A 471 3.74 -17.73 18.28
CA THR A 471 3.88 -16.34 18.68
C THR A 471 2.52 -15.68 18.63
N ASP A 472 1.95 -15.28 19.76
CA ASP A 472 0.55 -14.83 19.81
C ASP A 472 0.28 -13.64 20.73
N PHE A 473 -0.45 -12.67 20.19
CA PHE A 473 -0.86 -11.43 20.87
C PHE A 473 -2.38 -11.39 20.93
N ASN A 474 -2.93 -11.29 22.14
CA ASN A 474 -4.34 -11.38 22.43
C ASN A 474 -4.84 -10.04 22.98
N MET A 475 -5.54 -9.28 22.14
CA MET A 475 -6.06 -7.96 22.47
C MET A 475 -7.53 -7.84 22.05
N GLY A 476 -8.25 -6.91 22.69
CA GLY A 476 -9.55 -6.44 22.21
C GLY A 476 -10.77 -7.37 22.40
N SER A 477 -10.63 -8.70 22.48
CA SER A 477 -11.80 -9.60 22.63
C SER A 477 -12.51 -9.45 23.97
N LYS A 478 -13.80 -9.84 24.05
CA LYS A 478 -14.52 -9.92 25.33
C LYS A 478 -14.00 -11.07 26.18
N VAL A 479 -13.89 -12.25 25.58
CA VAL A 479 -13.34 -13.44 26.23
C VAL A 479 -12.42 -14.14 25.23
N THR A 480 -11.18 -14.45 25.63
CA THR A 480 -10.35 -15.42 24.92
C THR A 480 -10.21 -16.68 25.76
N MET A 481 -10.28 -17.84 25.10
CA MET A 481 -9.92 -19.14 25.65
C MET A 481 -9.01 -19.83 24.64
N LYS A 482 -7.69 -19.77 24.84
CA LYS A 482 -6.72 -20.25 23.84
C LYS A 482 -5.46 -20.84 24.47
N TYR A 483 -5.14 -22.07 24.06
CA TYR A 483 -3.98 -22.80 24.59
C TYR A 483 -3.22 -23.50 23.45
N PRO A 484 -2.35 -22.80 22.70
CA PRO A 484 -1.55 -23.43 21.66
C PRO A 484 -0.66 -24.50 22.26
N GLY A 485 -0.73 -25.71 21.70
CA GLY A 485 0.06 -26.84 22.18
C GLY A 485 1.07 -27.33 21.15
N PHE A 486 2.14 -27.97 21.62
CA PHE A 486 3.02 -28.80 20.80
C PHE A 486 3.22 -30.17 21.44
N ILE A 487 3.05 -31.20 20.62
CA ILE A 487 3.39 -32.58 20.91
C ILE A 487 4.78 -32.83 20.32
N LEU A 488 5.79 -32.88 21.19
CA LEU A 488 7.18 -33.13 20.85
C LEU A 488 7.37 -34.66 20.78
N ALA A 489 7.09 -35.20 19.60
CA ALA A 489 6.94 -36.63 19.34
C ALA A 489 8.19 -37.28 18.74
N GLY A 490 9.05 -36.50 18.08
CA GLY A 490 10.36 -36.96 17.62
C GLY A 490 11.50 -36.63 18.59
N LYS A 491 12.57 -37.42 18.53
CA LYS A 491 13.81 -37.14 19.28
C LYS A 491 14.33 -35.75 18.92
N GLY A 492 14.74 -34.96 19.92
CA GLY A 492 15.28 -33.62 19.69
C GLY A 492 14.27 -32.55 19.24
N ALA A 493 12.97 -32.88 19.16
CA ALA A 493 11.92 -31.93 18.80
C ALA A 493 11.86 -30.73 19.77
N ARG A 494 11.62 -29.54 19.23
CA ARG A 494 11.67 -28.26 19.96
C ARG A 494 10.35 -27.49 19.84
N GLY A 495 9.87 -26.91 20.94
CA GLY A 495 8.65 -26.10 20.98
C GLY A 495 8.85 -24.79 21.75
N GLU A 496 8.64 -23.65 21.10
CA GLU A 496 8.63 -22.33 21.77
C GLU A 496 7.23 -21.71 21.68
N THR A 497 6.73 -21.12 22.77
CA THR A 497 5.55 -20.25 22.77
C THR A 497 5.93 -18.89 23.33
N LEU A 498 5.63 -17.84 22.57
CA LEU A 498 5.68 -16.45 22.98
C LEU A 498 4.24 -15.92 23.00
N SER A 499 3.68 -15.67 24.17
CA SER A 499 2.30 -15.22 24.33
C SER A 499 2.25 -13.87 25.03
N MET A 500 1.37 -12.98 24.54
CA MET A 500 0.93 -11.80 25.26
C MET A 500 -0.60 -11.73 25.33
N ALA A 501 -1.13 -11.30 26.48
CA ALA A 501 -2.54 -10.97 26.65
C ALA A 501 -2.73 -9.58 27.27
N LEU A 502 -3.64 -8.78 26.72
CA LEU A 502 -4.05 -7.49 27.27
C LEU A 502 -5.57 -7.50 27.55
N ALA A 503 -5.95 -7.19 28.78
CA ALA A 503 -7.35 -7.10 29.20
C ALA A 503 -7.67 -5.71 29.77
N GLY A 504 -8.60 -5.00 29.12
CA GLY A 504 -9.26 -3.80 29.63
C GLY A 504 -10.64 -4.11 30.22
N ALA A 505 -11.44 -3.04 30.42
CA ALA A 505 -12.76 -3.10 31.05
C ALA A 505 -13.69 -4.16 30.44
N GLY A 506 -14.20 -5.06 31.29
CA GLY A 506 -15.15 -6.11 30.92
C GLY A 506 -14.56 -7.27 30.11
N GLN A 507 -13.24 -7.36 29.95
CA GLN A 507 -12.56 -8.39 29.18
C GLN A 507 -11.93 -9.48 30.07
N HIS A 508 -11.96 -10.74 29.62
CA HIS A 508 -11.25 -11.86 30.26
C HIS A 508 -10.41 -12.65 29.24
N GLN A 509 -9.08 -12.54 29.32
CA GLN A 509 -8.15 -13.27 28.48
C GLN A 509 -7.62 -14.52 29.22
N ASP A 510 -8.27 -15.69 29.05
CA ASP A 510 -7.78 -16.99 29.54
C ASP A 510 -6.90 -17.63 28.44
N THR A 511 -5.58 -17.46 28.60
CA THR A 511 -4.57 -17.79 27.59
C THR A 511 -3.50 -18.68 28.21
N GLY A 512 -2.65 -19.31 27.40
CA GLY A 512 -1.55 -20.13 27.91
C GLY A 512 -1.06 -21.10 26.87
N SER A 513 -0.36 -22.16 27.27
CA SER A 513 0.28 -23.09 26.33
C SER A 513 0.35 -24.52 26.88
N LYS A 514 0.55 -25.49 25.99
CA LYS A 514 0.65 -26.92 26.34
C LYS A 514 1.91 -27.57 25.75
N ALA A 515 2.89 -27.88 26.59
CA ALA A 515 4.08 -28.64 26.22
C ALA A 515 3.86 -30.13 26.52
N ILE A 516 3.85 -30.99 25.49
CA ILE A 516 3.71 -32.44 25.66
C ILE A 516 4.95 -33.12 25.09
N HIS A 517 5.84 -33.55 25.98
CA HIS A 517 7.08 -34.26 25.65
C HIS A 517 6.83 -35.76 25.63
N LEU A 518 6.96 -36.40 24.46
CA LEU A 518 6.80 -37.85 24.30
C LEU A 518 8.11 -38.56 23.98
N ALA A 519 9.06 -37.84 23.37
CA ALA A 519 10.35 -38.37 22.92
C ALA A 519 11.54 -37.78 23.72
N PRO A 520 12.70 -38.46 23.72
CA PRO A 520 13.87 -38.02 24.47
C PRO A 520 14.57 -36.82 23.83
N TYR A 521 15.34 -36.11 24.65
CA TYR A 521 16.09 -34.88 24.28
C TYR A 521 15.22 -33.74 23.74
N THR A 522 13.91 -33.72 24.05
CA THR A 522 12.99 -32.67 23.58
C THR A 522 13.07 -31.43 24.45
N SER A 523 12.99 -30.24 23.87
CA SER A 523 13.12 -28.97 24.60
C SER A 523 11.92 -28.07 24.40
N SER A 524 11.43 -27.43 25.47
CA SER A 524 10.35 -26.44 25.36
C SER A 524 10.58 -25.18 26.18
N THR A 525 10.10 -24.05 25.65
CA THR A 525 10.11 -22.75 26.30
C THR A 525 8.76 -22.08 26.14
N ILE A 526 8.13 -21.63 27.23
CA ILE A 526 6.86 -20.92 27.21
C ILE A 526 7.08 -19.59 27.94
N ILE A 527 7.01 -18.49 27.21
CA ILE A 527 7.03 -17.13 27.77
C ILE A 527 5.63 -16.57 27.60
N SER A 528 4.99 -16.20 28.70
CA SER A 528 3.65 -15.60 28.71
C SER A 528 3.70 -14.29 29.48
N LYS A 529 3.52 -13.16 28.78
CA LYS A 529 3.36 -11.84 29.39
C LYS A 529 1.89 -11.45 29.41
N SER A 530 1.44 -10.75 30.44
CA SER A 530 0.05 -10.31 30.54
C SER A 530 -0.06 -8.91 31.13
N ILE A 531 -1.01 -8.12 30.64
CA ILE A 531 -1.29 -6.76 31.10
C ILE A 531 -2.78 -6.66 31.43
N SER A 532 -3.14 -6.09 32.57
CA SER A 532 -4.54 -5.90 32.98
C SER A 532 -4.79 -4.49 33.49
N LYS A 533 -5.86 -3.87 32.98
CA LYS A 533 -6.28 -2.50 33.25
C LYS A 533 -7.80 -2.36 33.26
N ASP A 534 -8.30 -1.25 33.80
CA ASP A 534 -9.71 -0.85 33.82
C ASP A 534 -10.66 -1.93 34.41
N GLY A 535 -10.16 -2.75 35.33
CA GLY A 535 -10.89 -3.89 35.91
C GLY A 535 -10.88 -5.15 35.04
N GLY A 536 -10.05 -5.18 33.99
CA GLY A 536 -9.84 -6.32 33.11
C GLY A 536 -9.18 -7.51 33.82
N ARG A 537 -9.42 -8.71 33.28
CA ARG A 537 -8.86 -9.96 33.80
C ARG A 537 -7.98 -10.67 32.78
N THR A 538 -6.76 -10.98 33.18
CA THR A 538 -5.92 -11.96 32.46
C THR A 538 -5.83 -13.26 33.24
N SER A 539 -5.58 -14.36 32.55
CA SER A 539 -5.24 -15.63 33.17
C SER A 539 -4.24 -16.38 32.30
N TYR A 540 -3.15 -16.87 32.91
CA TYR A 540 -2.31 -17.90 32.31
C TYR A 540 -2.82 -19.29 32.72
N ARG A 541 -2.90 -20.22 31.79
CA ARG A 541 -3.24 -21.62 32.03
C ARG A 541 -2.32 -22.56 31.24
N GLY A 542 -1.41 -23.21 31.96
CA GLY A 542 -0.38 -24.06 31.39
C GLY A 542 -0.64 -25.55 31.57
N LEU A 543 -0.08 -26.36 30.68
CA LEU A 543 0.16 -27.79 30.91
C LEU A 543 1.56 -28.15 30.42
N VAL A 544 2.43 -28.61 31.32
CA VAL A 544 3.67 -29.32 30.95
C VAL A 544 3.46 -30.79 31.26
N SER A 545 3.64 -31.66 30.26
CA SER A 545 3.48 -33.10 30.41
C SER A 545 4.69 -33.81 29.84
N VAL A 546 5.41 -34.56 30.67
CA VAL A 546 6.60 -35.32 30.29
C VAL A 546 6.30 -36.81 30.44
N GLY A 547 6.21 -37.51 29.31
CA GLY A 547 5.95 -38.95 29.29
C GLY A 547 7.14 -39.81 29.75
N PRO A 548 6.92 -41.08 30.12
CA PRO A 548 7.97 -41.97 30.64
C PRO A 548 9.18 -42.15 29.70
N ASN A 549 9.00 -42.01 28.39
CA ASN A 549 10.07 -42.17 27.39
C ASN A 549 10.86 -40.88 27.12
N ALA A 550 10.43 -39.73 27.64
CA ALA A 550 10.98 -38.41 27.32
C ALA A 550 12.21 -38.03 28.17
N HIS A 551 13.19 -38.93 28.31
CA HIS A 551 14.40 -38.69 29.09
C HIS A 551 15.30 -37.61 28.47
N HIS A 552 16.08 -36.92 29.31
CA HIS A 552 16.91 -35.75 28.97
C HIS A 552 16.15 -34.58 28.32
N SER A 553 14.85 -34.49 28.54
CA SER A 553 14.03 -33.37 28.06
C SER A 553 14.13 -32.16 28.99
N LYS A 554 13.92 -30.97 28.44
CA LYS A 554 13.98 -29.69 29.16
C LYS A 554 12.70 -28.87 28.93
N ASN A 555 12.22 -28.20 29.97
CA ASN A 555 11.13 -27.25 29.90
C ASN A 555 11.42 -26.00 30.75
N THR A 556 11.11 -24.83 30.21
CA THR A 556 11.11 -23.56 30.94
C THR A 556 9.77 -22.85 30.70
N VAL A 557 9.09 -22.45 31.77
CA VAL A 557 7.89 -21.62 31.75
C VAL A 557 8.16 -20.33 32.51
N ILE A 558 7.88 -19.18 31.89
CA ILE A 558 7.99 -17.84 32.48
C ILE A 558 6.65 -17.13 32.28
N CYS A 559 6.00 -16.75 33.37
CA CYS A 559 4.69 -16.10 33.40
C CYS A 559 4.77 -14.73 34.07
N ASP A 560 4.87 -13.66 33.28
CA ASP A 560 4.88 -12.30 33.81
C ASP A 560 3.48 -11.66 33.72
N ALA A 561 3.08 -10.96 34.77
CA ALA A 561 1.86 -10.15 34.78
C ALA A 561 2.14 -8.72 35.24
N LEU A 562 1.51 -7.76 34.57
CA LEU A 562 1.56 -6.34 34.90
C LEU A 562 0.14 -5.79 35.15
N LEU A 563 -0.12 -5.35 36.37
CA LEU A 563 -1.37 -4.71 36.77
C LEU A 563 -1.21 -3.18 36.70
N LEU A 564 -2.05 -2.50 35.92
CA LEU A 564 -1.99 -1.04 35.74
C LEU A 564 -2.80 -0.25 36.79
N ASP A 565 -3.66 -0.93 37.54
CA ASP A 565 -4.53 -0.37 38.59
C ASP A 565 -4.76 -1.38 39.74
N GLY A 566 -5.63 -1.03 40.70
CA GLY A 566 -5.97 -1.89 41.85
C GLY A 566 -7.24 -2.75 41.72
N GLN A 567 -8.00 -2.62 40.64
CA GLN A 567 -9.26 -3.35 40.39
C GLN A 567 -9.09 -4.51 39.39
N SER A 568 -8.06 -4.44 38.56
CA SER A 568 -7.67 -5.44 37.58
C SER A 568 -7.06 -6.69 38.22
N ARG A 569 -7.13 -7.83 37.52
CA ARG A 569 -6.73 -9.13 38.06
C ARG A 569 -5.94 -9.94 37.05
N SER A 570 -4.88 -10.60 37.53
CA SER A 570 -4.20 -11.67 36.81
C SER A 570 -4.20 -12.95 37.65
N ASP A 571 -4.42 -14.10 37.00
CA ASP A 571 -4.39 -15.43 37.63
C ASP A 571 -3.39 -16.34 36.89
N THR A 572 -2.72 -17.25 37.60
CA THR A 572 -1.82 -18.24 36.98
C THR A 572 -2.22 -19.64 37.42
N TYR A 573 -2.50 -20.52 36.45
CA TYR A 573 -2.98 -21.89 36.65
C TYR A 573 -2.04 -22.90 35.95
N PRO A 574 -0.88 -23.23 36.55
CA PRO A 574 0.05 -24.21 35.99
C PRO A 574 -0.38 -25.63 36.33
N VAL A 575 -0.03 -26.59 35.47
CA VAL A 575 -0.22 -28.02 35.70
C VAL A 575 0.97 -28.77 35.13
N ASP A 576 1.80 -29.34 35.99
CA ASP A 576 2.99 -30.08 35.58
C ASP A 576 2.81 -31.58 35.89
N LYS A 577 2.99 -32.43 34.87
CA LYS A 577 2.77 -33.88 34.92
C LYS A 577 4.03 -34.60 34.45
N ILE A 578 4.91 -34.90 35.40
CA ILE A 578 6.26 -35.42 35.12
C ILE A 578 6.32 -36.91 35.45
N PHE A 579 6.43 -37.75 34.41
CA PHE A 579 6.49 -39.21 34.53
C PHE A 579 7.88 -39.79 34.22
N ASN A 580 8.92 -38.96 34.18
CA ASN A 580 10.32 -39.36 33.96
C ASN A 580 11.23 -38.61 34.95
N SER A 581 12.22 -39.28 35.54
CA SER A 581 13.12 -38.71 36.55
C SER A 581 14.36 -38.00 35.98
N HIS A 582 14.62 -38.12 34.68
CA HIS A 582 15.82 -37.61 34.00
C HIS A 582 15.49 -36.37 33.16
N VAL A 583 14.75 -35.40 33.73
CA VAL A 583 14.34 -34.17 33.03
C VAL A 583 14.55 -32.93 33.88
N GLU A 584 14.60 -31.79 33.21
CA GLU A 584 14.76 -30.46 33.83
C GLU A 584 13.51 -29.64 33.52
N VAL A 585 12.83 -29.17 34.56
CA VAL A 585 11.56 -28.41 34.46
C VAL A 585 11.65 -27.20 35.36
N GLN A 586 11.54 -26.01 34.79
CA GLN A 586 11.53 -24.73 35.50
C GLN A 586 10.20 -24.03 35.26
N HIS A 587 9.55 -23.58 36.34
CA HIS A 587 8.37 -22.72 36.27
C HIS A 587 8.61 -21.46 37.10
N GLU A 588 8.46 -20.30 36.48
CA GLU A 588 8.57 -18.99 37.11
C GLU A 588 7.31 -18.17 36.82
N ALA A 589 6.79 -17.49 37.84
CA ALA A 589 5.62 -16.64 37.72
C ALA A 589 5.77 -15.38 38.58
N THR A 590 5.71 -14.22 37.94
CA THR A 590 5.97 -12.90 38.54
C THR A 590 4.81 -11.96 38.30
N VAL A 591 4.26 -11.38 39.36
CA VAL A 591 3.21 -10.35 39.26
C VAL A 591 3.77 -9.01 39.70
N SER A 592 3.83 -8.06 38.78
CA SER A 592 4.20 -6.67 39.01
C SER A 592 2.95 -5.78 38.96
N LYS A 593 2.98 -4.70 39.73
CA LYS A 593 2.00 -3.61 39.66
C LYS A 593 2.78 -2.33 39.40
N ILE A 594 2.23 -1.43 38.58
CA ILE A 594 2.79 -0.07 38.49
C ILE A 594 2.62 0.60 39.85
N GLY A 595 3.74 0.95 40.49
CA GLY A 595 3.76 1.66 41.76
C GLY A 595 3.58 3.17 41.58
N ASP A 596 2.86 3.81 42.50
CA ASP A 596 2.65 5.27 42.47
C ASP A 596 4.00 6.02 42.51
N ASP A 597 5.01 5.49 43.23
CA ASP A 597 6.38 6.02 43.25
C ASP A 597 7.07 5.98 41.88
N GLN A 598 6.81 4.97 41.04
CA GLN A 598 7.41 4.86 39.70
C GLN A 598 6.79 5.89 38.74
N LEU A 599 5.48 6.07 38.81
CA LEU A 599 4.77 7.11 38.06
C LEU A 599 5.19 8.50 38.53
N PHE A 600 5.19 8.74 39.84
CA PHE A 600 5.64 9.99 40.44
C PHE A 600 7.09 10.32 40.06
N TYR A 601 7.99 9.33 40.05
CA TYR A 601 9.37 9.53 39.60
C TYR A 601 9.43 10.00 38.14
N LEU A 602 8.76 9.31 37.21
CA LEU A 602 8.74 9.70 35.79
C LEU A 602 8.07 11.07 35.58
N MET A 603 6.98 11.34 36.29
CA MET A 603 6.27 12.62 36.25
C MET A 603 7.11 13.77 36.81
N SER A 604 7.92 13.53 37.86
CA SER A 604 8.87 14.53 38.37
C SER A 604 9.98 14.90 37.37
N ARG A 605 10.19 14.08 36.33
CA ARG A 605 11.09 14.36 35.20
C ARG A 605 10.40 15.04 34.01
N GLY A 606 9.14 15.44 34.15
CA GLY A 606 8.37 16.12 33.10
C GLY A 606 7.69 15.18 32.10
N VAL A 607 7.68 13.87 32.34
CA VAL A 607 6.92 12.90 31.53
C VAL A 607 5.45 12.96 31.96
N THR A 608 4.51 13.03 31.02
CA THR A 608 3.07 12.94 31.38
C THR A 608 2.75 11.57 31.95
N GLU A 609 1.74 11.45 32.83
CA GLU A 609 1.38 10.16 33.42
C GLU A 609 1.06 9.09 32.34
N GLU A 610 0.38 9.50 31.27
CA GLU A 610 0.11 8.65 30.11
C GLU A 610 1.41 8.11 29.47
N ASN A 611 2.37 8.99 29.18
CA ASN A 611 3.65 8.58 28.60
C ASN A 611 4.48 7.76 29.58
N ALA A 612 4.40 8.03 30.89
CA ALA A 612 5.05 7.24 31.92
C ALA A 612 4.51 5.80 31.97
N ARG A 613 3.18 5.63 31.93
CA ARG A 613 2.52 4.32 31.82
C ARG A 613 2.90 3.59 30.53
N LYS A 614 2.86 4.28 29.37
CA LYS A 614 3.31 3.73 28.08
C LYS A 614 4.78 3.28 28.11
N MET A 615 5.69 4.07 28.70
CA MET A 615 7.10 3.70 28.85
C MET A 615 7.30 2.44 29.71
N ILE A 616 6.59 2.31 30.84
CA ILE A 616 6.68 1.12 31.71
C ILE A 616 6.14 -0.13 30.98
N VAL A 617 5.00 0.01 30.28
CA VAL A 617 4.42 -1.06 29.46
C VAL A 617 5.37 -1.49 28.35
N ASN A 618 5.97 -0.54 27.63
CA ASN A 618 6.89 -0.82 26.52
C ASN A 618 8.20 -1.48 27.00
N GLY A 619 8.71 -1.13 28.18
CA GLY A 619 9.82 -1.85 28.81
C GLY A 619 9.44 -3.28 29.23
N PHE A 620 8.23 -3.49 29.77
CA PHE A 620 7.76 -4.80 30.21
C PHE A 620 7.61 -5.82 29.06
N ILE A 621 7.24 -5.35 27.87
CA ILE A 621 7.07 -6.17 26.65
C ILE A 621 8.35 -6.28 25.81
N GLU A 622 9.40 -5.53 26.09
CA GLU A 622 10.54 -5.32 25.18
C GLU A 622 11.19 -6.64 24.72
N ASP A 623 11.43 -7.57 25.64
CA ASP A 623 12.03 -8.88 25.33
C ASP A 623 11.16 -9.75 24.41
N LEU A 624 9.85 -9.52 24.41
CA LEU A 624 8.90 -10.20 23.54
C LEU A 624 8.89 -9.55 22.15
N VAL A 625 8.88 -8.21 22.11
CA VAL A 625 8.96 -7.39 20.88
C VAL A 625 10.27 -7.67 20.12
N ARG A 626 11.40 -7.77 20.82
CA ARG A 626 12.73 -8.08 20.24
C ARG A 626 12.81 -9.46 19.56
N LYS A 627 11.91 -10.40 19.89
CA LYS A 627 11.83 -11.72 19.25
C LYS A 627 10.91 -11.75 18.02
N LEU A 628 10.25 -10.63 17.69
CA LEU A 628 9.43 -10.51 16.50
C LEU A 628 10.24 -10.06 15.27
N PRO A 629 9.80 -10.43 14.06
CA PRO A 629 10.12 -9.67 12.85
C PRO A 629 9.73 -8.19 13.03
N LEU A 630 10.53 -7.30 12.44
CA LEU A 630 10.45 -5.85 12.66
C LEU A 630 9.06 -5.29 12.34
N GLU A 631 8.39 -5.81 11.31
CA GLU A 631 7.05 -5.41 10.91
C GLU A 631 6.00 -5.61 12.02
N TYR A 632 6.01 -6.74 12.72
CA TYR A 632 5.08 -6.99 13.83
C TYR A 632 5.49 -6.27 15.11
N ALA A 633 6.79 -6.02 15.33
CA ALA A 633 7.25 -5.22 16.46
C ALA A 633 6.68 -3.80 16.40
N VAL A 634 6.69 -3.17 15.22
CA VAL A 634 6.12 -1.83 15.00
C VAL A 634 4.60 -1.83 15.17
N GLU A 635 3.90 -2.81 14.58
CA GLU A 635 2.44 -2.86 14.65
C GLU A 635 1.92 -3.24 16.06
N MET A 636 2.63 -4.13 16.76
CA MET A 636 2.34 -4.45 18.16
C MET A 636 2.46 -3.22 19.06
N ASN A 637 3.53 -2.43 18.91
CA ASN A 637 3.69 -1.19 19.68
C ASN A 637 2.54 -0.21 19.41
N ARG A 638 2.13 -0.03 18.14
CA ARG A 638 0.98 0.81 17.78
C ARG A 638 -0.34 0.32 18.38
N LEU A 639 -0.61 -0.98 18.34
CA LEU A 639 -1.83 -1.57 18.91
C LEU A 639 -1.86 -1.40 20.44
N ILE A 640 -0.70 -1.51 21.10
CA ILE A 640 -0.57 -1.31 22.54
C ILE A 640 -0.75 0.18 22.89
N ASP A 641 -0.08 1.09 22.17
CA ASP A 641 -0.28 2.53 22.34
C ASP A 641 -1.76 2.92 22.19
N HIS A 642 -2.48 2.31 21.23
CA HIS A 642 -3.90 2.55 21.00
C HIS A 642 -4.83 1.96 22.08
N GLU A 643 -4.55 0.76 22.62
CA GLU A 643 -5.30 0.26 23.79
C GLU A 643 -4.95 1.02 25.09
N MET A 644 -3.78 1.70 25.15
CA MET A 644 -3.44 2.61 26.26
C MET A 644 -4.12 3.98 26.14
N GLU A 645 -4.38 4.48 24.93
CA GLU A 645 -5.13 5.71 24.69
C GLU A 645 -6.54 5.62 25.31
N GLY A 646 -6.90 6.62 26.13
CA GLY A 646 -8.19 6.66 26.83
C GLY A 646 -8.25 5.87 28.15
N SER A 647 -7.13 5.36 28.66
CA SER A 647 -7.01 4.80 30.03
C SER A 647 -7.02 5.91 31.11
N ILE A 648 -7.98 6.84 31.02
CA ILE A 648 -8.10 8.04 31.86
C ILE A 648 -9.31 7.88 32.78
N GLY A 649 -9.06 7.49 34.04
CA GLY A 649 -10.03 7.58 35.16
C GLY A 649 -11.04 6.44 35.24
#